data_AF-A0A6I8NXR6-F1
#
_entry.id   AF-A0A6I8NXR6-F1
#
_cell.length_a   1.000
_cell.length_b   1.000
_cell.length_c   1.000
_cell.angle_alpha   90.00
_cell.angle_beta   90.00
_cell.angle_gamma   90.00
#
_symmetry.space_group_name_H-M   'P 1'
#
loop_
_entity.id
_entity.type
_entity.pdbx_description
1 polymer ?
#
loop_
_entity_poly.entity_id
_entity_poly.type
_entity_poly.pdbx_seq_one_letter_code
_entity_poly.pdbx_strand_id
1 'polypeptide(L)'
;MVLAPSHPGVISSPPQRGKKPYPPPPNRATATLHLPAIFLCNRIPLDPSNGSPWTLATGFPWTLATGFPSISGGFSLGLPGGLQRKPRPGRAQTFPPRPSSWRPSWHCATVRPCPPQTPSPTPPPSSLQGSLPTRGDGRVSWGCSRCSPNPARSDDSQQGPLHTPSPPPRTSCRKVQPPLPGEGQQGPASPIRITPSLPGAAAGEPGSPQEEGKRGRTETPTLIKVPLKKGRSLMDWIRLTKSGKDLSGLRGRLIEVTEEELAKHNKKDDCWVCIRGLVYNVSPYMEYHPGGEDELMRAAGTDGTDLFDQVHRWVNYESMLKECLIGRMAAKPVAAAKENLEEKKRLNGMLPKSQISETLAKDNTPSYDWFQTESSVTVAIYTKQKDLDSELVIVDYQDGSLRAEIVIKENSYLLHYELSYAIQEDIQVRIAEKVGKIEIILKKKDSIAWKSLGHPLENHNSFISHRDTGSFYRKCQLISKTDVTHDTKLFCLMLPPSSHLQVPLGQHIYLKQTIAGTEIVKPYTPVSGSLPSDFPDPCHPYNKYIYFMIKIYPSGLFTPQLDHLQIGDYVSVSSPEGNFKKSQLQAIEDLFLLAAGTGFTPMVKLLNYALTNITSLRKVKLLFFNKTEGDILWRSQLEQLAFNDQRFEVEFILSEPHCGWSGQQGRISSTLLSDCVKRSQDGSNVLICICGPAPFTELGMRLLQDLNYSKEELHSFTA
;
A
#
# COMPACT_ATOMS: atom_id res chain seq x y z
N MET A 1 -6.63 34.63 71.08
CA MET A 1 -6.88 34.12 72.45
C MET A 1 -6.92 32.60 72.35
N VAL A 2 -6.01 31.77 72.89
CA VAL A 2 -4.65 31.91 73.48
C VAL A 2 -4.19 30.44 73.70
N LEU A 3 -3.05 29.89 73.29
CA LEU A 3 -1.74 30.37 72.79
C LEU A 3 -1.30 29.62 71.49
N ALA A 4 -0.05 29.85 71.05
CA ALA A 4 0.77 29.12 70.06
C ALA A 4 2.25 29.17 70.54
N PRO A 5 3.32 28.84 69.77
CA PRO A 5 3.47 28.05 68.54
C PRO A 5 4.57 26.94 68.67
N SER A 6 4.92 26.23 67.58
CA SER A 6 6.06 25.30 67.54
C SER A 6 6.77 25.22 66.17
N HIS A 7 8.10 25.37 66.16
CA HIS A 7 9.12 25.02 65.12
C HIS A 7 10.47 25.71 65.48
N PRO A 8 11.64 25.41 64.85
CA PRO A 8 11.90 24.58 63.66
C PRO A 8 13.00 23.50 63.84
N GLY A 9 13.30 22.74 62.77
CA GLY A 9 14.46 21.84 62.70
C GLY A 9 14.81 21.35 61.28
N VAL A 10 16.12 21.29 60.97
CA VAL A 10 16.79 20.82 59.72
C VAL A 10 18.31 20.68 60.06
N ILE A 11 19.20 19.89 59.42
CA ILE A 11 19.24 19.00 58.23
C ILE A 11 20.05 17.72 58.65
N SER A 12 19.92 16.51 58.08
CA SER A 12 20.73 16.05 56.92
C SER A 12 20.62 14.53 56.61
N SER A 13 20.92 14.24 55.34
CA SER A 13 20.82 13.05 54.45
C SER A 13 21.49 11.69 54.85
N PRO A 14 21.30 10.59 54.06
CA PRO A 14 21.16 9.21 54.57
C PRO A 14 22.33 8.21 54.30
N PRO A 15 22.28 6.97 54.85
CA PRO A 15 23.33 5.94 54.71
C PRO A 15 23.10 4.88 53.60
N GLN A 16 24.17 4.15 53.29
CA GLN A 16 24.27 3.10 52.25
C GLN A 16 23.59 1.77 52.64
N ARG A 17 23.24 0.92 51.65
CA ARG A 17 22.84 -0.49 51.83
C ARG A 17 23.74 -1.45 51.05
N GLY A 18 24.16 -2.54 51.71
CA GLY A 18 25.05 -3.56 51.17
C GLY A 18 24.37 -4.72 50.42
N LYS A 19 25.18 -5.51 49.72
CA LYS A 19 24.79 -6.67 48.89
C LYS A 19 24.48 -7.92 49.73
N LYS A 20 23.56 -8.78 49.26
CA LYS A 20 23.44 -10.20 49.66
C LYS A 20 23.15 -11.08 48.42
N PRO A 21 23.59 -12.36 48.40
CA PRO A 21 23.52 -13.23 47.23
C PRO A 21 22.20 -14.05 47.11
N TYR A 22 21.95 -14.59 45.92
CA TYR A 22 20.82 -15.47 45.59
C TYR A 22 21.05 -16.95 45.99
N PRO A 23 19.99 -17.71 46.34
CA PRO A 23 20.03 -19.17 46.45
C PRO A 23 19.71 -19.89 45.11
N PRO A 24 20.12 -21.17 44.94
CA PRO A 24 19.87 -21.96 43.73
C PRO A 24 18.48 -22.65 43.71
N PRO A 25 17.98 -23.09 42.53
CA PRO A 25 16.68 -23.73 42.39
C PRO A 25 16.70 -25.23 42.78
N PRO A 26 15.57 -25.80 43.26
CA PRO A 26 15.48 -27.20 43.66
C PRO A 26 15.17 -28.15 42.48
N ASN A 27 15.75 -29.36 42.52
CA ASN A 27 15.44 -30.47 41.62
C ASN A 27 14.03 -31.03 41.88
N ARG A 28 13.33 -31.43 40.81
CA ARG A 28 11.98 -32.00 40.88
C ARG A 28 12.06 -33.53 40.85
N ALA A 29 11.80 -34.17 41.99
CA ALA A 29 11.62 -35.62 42.07
C ALA A 29 10.16 -36.01 41.79
N THR A 30 9.96 -37.17 41.20
CA THR A 30 8.64 -37.78 40.92
C THR A 30 8.06 -38.46 42.16
N ALA A 31 6.78 -38.20 42.46
CA ALA A 31 5.97 -39.04 43.34
C ALA A 31 4.51 -39.05 42.88
N THR A 32 4.00 -40.23 42.56
CA THR A 32 2.60 -40.51 42.24
C THR A 32 1.82 -40.76 43.53
N LEU A 33 0.59 -40.27 43.68
CA LEU A 33 -0.35 -40.78 44.70
C LEU A 33 -1.82 -40.50 44.34
N HIS A 34 -2.73 -41.18 45.05
CA HIS A 34 -4.08 -41.53 44.61
C HIS A 34 -5.18 -40.45 44.76
N LEU A 35 -6.26 -40.68 44.00
CA LEU A 35 -7.63 -40.18 44.22
C LEU A 35 -8.15 -40.46 45.65
N PRO A 36 -9.22 -39.76 46.07
CA PRO A 36 -10.51 -40.46 46.14
C PRO A 36 -11.66 -39.73 45.43
N ALA A 37 -12.70 -40.49 45.06
CA ALA A 37 -13.94 -39.98 44.47
C ALA A 37 -15.08 -39.95 45.52
N ILE A 38 -16.03 -39.02 45.37
CA ILE A 38 -17.34 -39.03 46.05
C ILE A 38 -18.46 -38.80 45.02
N PHE A 39 -19.67 -39.27 45.36
CA PHE A 39 -20.73 -39.80 44.50
C PHE A 39 -21.95 -38.87 44.30
N LEU A 40 -22.94 -39.39 43.53
CA LEU A 40 -24.40 -39.09 43.48
C LEU A 40 -24.90 -37.99 42.51
N CYS A 41 -26.01 -38.16 41.75
CA CYS A 41 -26.75 -39.38 41.37
C CYS A 41 -27.85 -39.14 40.28
N ASN A 42 -28.38 -40.24 39.72
CA ASN A 42 -29.67 -40.43 39.00
C ASN A 42 -29.89 -39.74 37.62
N ARG A 43 -30.67 -40.27 36.65
CA ARG A 43 -31.27 -41.60 36.30
C ARG A 43 -31.67 -41.52 34.79
N ILE A 44 -31.36 -42.48 33.90
CA ILE A 44 -32.13 -43.71 33.49
C ILE A 44 -33.49 -43.39 32.82
N PRO A 45 -33.92 -44.01 31.68
CA PRO A 45 -33.60 -45.39 31.21
C PRO A 45 -33.18 -45.61 29.72
N LEU A 46 -32.77 -46.85 29.44
CA LEU A 46 -32.61 -47.56 28.15
C LEU A 46 -33.76 -48.57 27.97
N ASP A 47 -34.05 -49.07 26.74
CA ASP A 47 -34.12 -50.51 26.38
C ASP A 47 -34.19 -50.76 24.83
N PRO A 48 -34.28 -51.99 24.23
CA PRO A 48 -33.14 -52.51 23.44
C PRO A 48 -33.52 -53.24 22.11
N SER A 49 -32.54 -53.90 21.45
CA SER A 49 -32.68 -55.31 20.96
C SER A 49 -31.41 -55.90 20.31
N ASN A 50 -31.10 -57.15 20.70
CA ASN A 50 -30.32 -58.23 20.04
C ASN A 50 -28.95 -57.94 19.37
N GLY A 51 -27.89 -58.75 19.56
CA GLY A 51 -27.74 -59.99 20.35
C GLY A 51 -26.30 -60.54 20.28
N SER A 52 -25.93 -61.36 21.25
CA SER A 52 -24.61 -62.03 21.44
C SER A 52 -24.67 -63.50 20.89
N PRO A 53 -23.73 -64.48 21.13
CA PRO A 53 -22.60 -64.51 22.10
C PRO A 53 -21.29 -65.31 21.73
N TRP A 54 -20.35 -65.32 22.70
CA TRP A 54 -19.24 -66.28 22.97
C TRP A 54 -17.78 -66.00 22.49
N THR A 55 -17.02 -65.33 23.37
CA THR A 55 -15.69 -65.64 23.99
C THR A 55 -14.83 -66.84 23.50
N LEU A 56 -13.48 -66.89 23.64
CA LEU A 56 -12.65 -66.69 24.86
C LEU A 56 -11.11 -66.63 24.58
N ALA A 57 -10.33 -65.94 25.45
CA ALA A 57 -8.90 -66.17 25.85
C ALA A 57 -7.73 -66.03 24.82
N THR A 58 -6.47 -65.67 25.15
CA THR A 58 -5.75 -65.08 26.33
C THR A 58 -4.30 -64.69 25.91
N GLY A 59 -3.62 -63.76 26.61
CA GLY A 59 -2.14 -63.80 26.74
C GLY A 59 -1.31 -62.51 26.53
N PHE A 60 -0.69 -61.99 27.60
CA PHE A 60 0.38 -60.96 27.68
C PHE A 60 1.81 -61.60 27.61
N PRO A 61 2.99 -60.92 27.78
CA PRO A 61 3.29 -59.48 27.99
C PRO A 61 4.50 -58.86 27.21
N TRP A 62 4.51 -57.51 27.18
CA TRP A 62 5.59 -56.51 27.38
C TRP A 62 7.10 -56.89 27.28
N THR A 63 7.90 -56.02 26.61
CA THR A 63 8.82 -55.05 27.29
C THR A 63 9.47 -54.03 26.35
N LEU A 64 9.90 -52.89 26.91
CA LEU A 64 10.62 -51.77 26.28
C LEU A 64 12.08 -51.75 26.78
N ALA A 65 13.04 -51.39 25.92
CA ALA A 65 14.38 -50.96 26.37
C ALA A 65 15.03 -49.96 25.39
N THR A 66 15.55 -48.87 25.94
CA THR A 66 16.31 -47.80 25.28
C THR A 66 17.82 -48.04 25.38
N GLY A 67 18.63 -47.55 24.43
CA GLY A 67 20.09 -47.50 24.62
C GLY A 67 20.88 -46.88 23.47
N PHE A 68 21.40 -45.66 23.68
CA PHE A 68 22.56 -45.15 22.93
C PHE A 68 23.84 -45.87 23.40
N PRO A 69 24.90 -45.85 22.58
CA PRO A 69 26.12 -45.23 23.09
C PRO A 69 26.80 -44.27 22.09
N SER A 70 27.64 -43.41 22.63
CA SER A 70 28.67 -42.62 21.93
C SER A 70 30.00 -42.91 22.60
N ILE A 71 31.13 -42.95 21.87
CA ILE A 71 32.48 -42.49 22.31
C ILE A 71 33.57 -42.70 21.23
N SER A 72 34.42 -41.67 21.09
CA SER A 72 35.80 -41.59 20.54
C SER A 72 36.23 -42.28 19.22
N GLY A 73 36.67 -41.45 18.27
CA GLY A 73 38.11 -41.14 18.06
C GLY A 73 38.98 -42.09 17.20
N GLY A 74 39.72 -41.52 16.24
CA GLY A 74 40.78 -42.22 15.49
C GLY A 74 41.25 -41.46 14.24
N PHE A 75 42.56 -41.31 14.06
CA PHE A 75 43.20 -40.48 13.02
C PHE A 75 43.55 -41.23 11.70
N SER A 76 43.75 -40.43 10.64
CA SER A 76 44.76 -40.58 9.56
C SER A 76 44.54 -41.42 8.28
N LEU A 77 44.52 -40.67 7.17
CA LEU A 77 45.37 -40.79 5.95
C LEU A 77 45.35 -42.06 5.07
N GLY A 78 45.02 -41.88 3.78
CA GLY A 78 45.30 -42.86 2.71
C GLY A 78 44.61 -42.61 1.36
N LEU A 79 45.27 -41.88 0.45
CA LEU A 79 44.98 -41.81 -1.00
C LEU A 79 46.06 -42.63 -1.75
N PRO A 80 45.98 -42.88 -3.09
CA PRO A 80 44.83 -42.99 -4.00
C PRO A 80 44.89 -44.27 -4.88
N GLY A 81 43.89 -44.50 -5.74
CA GLY A 81 44.00 -45.48 -6.84
C GLY A 81 42.67 -45.71 -7.56
N GLY A 82 42.57 -45.30 -8.82
CA GLY A 82 41.34 -45.43 -9.61
C GLY A 82 41.44 -46.44 -10.74
N LEU A 83 40.29 -46.83 -11.32
CA LEU A 83 40.18 -47.17 -12.74
C LEU A 83 38.72 -47.08 -13.21
N GLN A 84 38.48 -46.50 -14.39
CA GLN A 84 37.17 -46.55 -15.05
C GLN A 84 36.99 -47.90 -15.79
N ARG A 85 35.77 -48.45 -15.79
CA ARG A 85 35.15 -49.08 -16.98
C ARG A 85 33.66 -49.40 -16.77
N LYS A 86 32.90 -49.26 -17.86
CA LYS A 86 31.48 -49.58 -18.12
C LYS A 86 31.44 -50.18 -19.56
N PRO A 87 30.35 -50.76 -20.12
CA PRO A 87 29.00 -50.99 -19.56
C PRO A 87 28.29 -52.34 -19.97
N ARG A 88 27.01 -52.51 -19.53
CA ARG A 88 25.86 -53.23 -20.19
C ARG A 88 25.84 -54.79 -20.21
N PRO A 89 24.67 -55.46 -20.51
CA PRO A 89 23.24 -55.05 -20.40
C PRO A 89 22.23 -56.16 -19.92
N GLY A 90 20.94 -55.79 -19.74
CA GLY A 90 19.77 -56.70 -19.80
C GLY A 90 18.79 -56.58 -18.62
N ARG A 91 17.50 -56.97 -18.69
CA ARG A 91 16.51 -57.14 -19.78
C ARG A 91 15.11 -57.11 -19.13
N ALA A 92 14.07 -56.61 -19.81
CA ALA A 92 12.72 -56.46 -19.24
C ALA A 92 11.83 -57.71 -19.37
N GLN A 93 10.77 -57.82 -18.55
CA GLN A 93 9.57 -58.65 -18.76
C GLN A 93 8.32 -58.11 -18.02
N THR A 94 7.14 -58.57 -18.43
CA THR A 94 5.81 -57.92 -18.21
C THR A 94 4.71 -58.95 -17.88
N PHE A 95 3.68 -58.60 -17.08
CA PHE A 95 2.40 -59.34 -17.00
C PHE A 95 1.16 -58.41 -16.74
N PRO A 96 -0.10 -58.84 -17.04
CA PRO A 96 -1.26 -57.94 -17.22
C PRO A 96 -2.46 -58.21 -16.21
N PRO A 97 -3.79 -57.95 -16.44
CA PRO A 97 -4.56 -57.00 -15.60
C PRO A 97 -6.02 -57.39 -15.12
N ARG A 98 -6.72 -56.43 -14.46
CA ARG A 98 -8.21 -56.27 -14.15
C ARG A 98 -8.79 -56.91 -12.86
N PRO A 99 -9.99 -56.51 -12.34
CA PRO A 99 -10.94 -55.44 -12.74
C PRO A 99 -11.43 -54.43 -11.63
N SER A 100 -12.39 -53.56 -12.00
CA SER A 100 -13.05 -52.41 -11.31
C SER A 100 -13.98 -52.71 -10.11
N SER A 101 -14.27 -51.78 -9.17
CA SER A 101 -15.16 -50.57 -9.27
C SER A 101 -15.22 -49.88 -7.88
N TRP A 102 -15.52 -48.58 -7.63
CA TRP A 102 -16.64 -47.68 -7.99
C TRP A 102 -16.22 -46.18 -8.01
N ARG A 103 -17.08 -45.28 -8.51
CA ARG A 103 -16.90 -43.79 -8.55
C ARG A 103 -17.74 -43.06 -7.47
N PRO A 104 -17.47 -41.77 -7.19
CA PRO A 104 -18.28 -40.71 -7.81
C PRO A 104 -17.47 -39.69 -8.63
N SER A 105 -18.15 -38.78 -9.34
CA SER A 105 -17.58 -37.90 -10.36
C SER A 105 -17.99 -36.44 -10.19
N TRP A 106 -17.03 -35.52 -10.37
CA TRP A 106 -17.27 -34.15 -10.81
C TRP A 106 -16.36 -33.83 -11.99
N HIS A 107 -16.92 -33.17 -13.02
CA HIS A 107 -16.20 -32.83 -14.25
C HIS A 107 -15.61 -31.43 -14.17
N CYS A 108 -14.33 -31.30 -14.52
CA CYS A 108 -13.76 -30.04 -15.00
C CYS A 108 -13.11 -30.32 -16.37
N ALA A 109 -13.39 -29.48 -17.36
CA ALA A 109 -13.00 -29.72 -18.74
C ALA A 109 -11.53 -29.32 -18.97
N THR A 110 -10.66 -30.29 -19.23
CA THR A 110 -9.27 -30.05 -19.62
C THR A 110 -9.13 -29.88 -21.13
N VAL A 111 -8.75 -28.67 -21.56
CA VAL A 111 -8.33 -28.39 -22.93
C VAL A 111 -7.01 -29.14 -23.21
N ARG A 112 -6.93 -29.86 -24.33
CA ARG A 112 -5.69 -30.55 -24.75
C ARG A 112 -4.70 -29.58 -25.41
N PRO A 113 -3.39 -29.70 -25.18
CA PRO A 113 -2.38 -29.00 -25.98
C PRO A 113 -2.35 -29.54 -27.42
N CYS A 114 -2.16 -28.64 -28.40
CA CYS A 114 -1.79 -29.03 -29.76
C CYS A 114 -0.29 -29.36 -29.85
N PRO A 115 0.13 -30.29 -30.74
CA PRO A 115 1.54 -30.60 -30.95
C PRO A 115 2.27 -29.48 -31.73
N PRO A 116 3.60 -29.35 -31.58
CA PRO A 116 4.39 -28.32 -32.25
C PRO A 116 4.50 -28.59 -33.76
N GLN A 117 4.31 -27.55 -34.57
CA GLN A 117 4.60 -27.59 -36.01
C GLN A 117 6.07 -27.22 -36.26
N THR A 118 6.74 -28.01 -37.10
CA THR A 118 8.12 -27.74 -37.56
C THR A 118 8.13 -26.70 -38.69
N PRO A 119 9.02 -25.70 -38.68
CA PRO A 119 9.16 -24.76 -39.79
C PRO A 119 9.84 -25.41 -41.00
N SER A 120 9.27 -25.21 -42.19
CA SER A 120 9.87 -25.53 -43.48
C SER A 120 10.85 -24.43 -43.95
N PRO A 121 11.82 -24.73 -44.83
CA PRO A 121 12.99 -23.88 -45.04
C PRO A 121 12.75 -22.66 -45.94
N THR A 122 13.50 -21.59 -45.68
CA THR A 122 13.59 -20.39 -46.52
C THR A 122 14.50 -20.59 -47.74
N PRO A 123 14.20 -19.97 -48.90
CA PRO A 123 15.11 -19.94 -50.05
C PRO A 123 16.24 -18.90 -49.88
N PRO A 124 17.38 -19.07 -50.57
CA PRO A 124 18.58 -18.23 -50.38
C PRO A 124 18.51 -16.89 -51.14
N PRO A 125 19.29 -15.87 -50.73
CA PRO A 125 19.38 -14.60 -51.43
C PRO A 125 20.29 -14.68 -52.68
N SER A 126 19.87 -14.05 -53.77
CA SER A 126 20.73 -13.76 -54.92
C SER A 126 21.35 -12.37 -54.80
N SER A 127 22.63 -12.27 -55.15
CA SER A 127 23.40 -11.03 -55.19
C SER A 127 23.52 -10.49 -56.61
N LEU A 128 23.62 -9.16 -56.78
CA LEU A 128 24.74 -8.47 -57.47
C LEU A 128 24.50 -6.95 -57.66
N GLN A 129 25.51 -6.18 -57.26
CA GLN A 129 26.06 -4.95 -57.89
C GLN A 129 25.12 -3.85 -58.48
N GLY A 130 24.97 -2.76 -57.71
CA GLY A 130 25.75 -1.52 -57.92
C GLY A 130 25.45 -0.58 -59.12
N SER A 131 25.14 0.70 -58.82
CA SER A 131 25.89 1.89 -59.33
C SER A 131 25.32 3.22 -58.80
N LEU A 132 26.20 4.23 -58.66
CA LEU A 132 25.88 5.64 -58.39
C LEU A 132 25.46 6.36 -59.69
N PRO A 133 24.71 7.49 -59.64
CA PRO A 133 25.41 8.79 -59.73
C PRO A 133 24.80 10.00 -58.95
N THR A 134 25.74 10.81 -58.43
CA THR A 134 25.81 12.28 -58.25
C THR A 134 24.61 13.24 -58.20
N ARG A 135 24.76 14.22 -57.29
CA ARG A 135 24.18 15.58 -57.22
C ARG A 135 23.72 16.23 -58.55
N GLY A 136 22.65 17.03 -58.45
CA GLY A 136 22.33 18.16 -59.34
C GLY A 136 21.39 19.16 -58.65
N ASP A 137 21.68 20.46 -58.75
CA ASP A 137 20.87 21.56 -58.20
C ASP A 137 19.52 21.75 -58.91
N GLY A 138 18.50 22.27 -58.21
CA GLY A 138 17.19 22.55 -58.79
C GLY A 138 16.26 23.35 -57.87
N ARG A 139 16.29 24.68 -57.98
CA ARG A 139 15.42 25.65 -57.27
C ARG A 139 14.04 25.76 -57.97
N VAL A 140 13.07 26.41 -57.30
CA VAL A 140 11.75 26.90 -57.79
C VAL A 140 10.66 25.82 -57.75
N SER A 141 9.57 25.82 -56.95
CA SER A 141 8.73 26.81 -56.22
C SER A 141 7.37 27.15 -56.89
N TRP A 142 6.33 27.26 -56.04
CA TRP A 142 4.92 27.63 -56.29
C TRP A 142 4.02 26.62 -57.04
N GLY A 143 2.75 26.52 -56.59
CA GLY A 143 1.73 25.68 -57.24
C GLY A 143 0.59 25.22 -56.33
N CYS A 144 -0.09 26.13 -55.64
CA CYS A 144 -1.24 25.80 -54.78
C CYS A 144 -2.57 25.79 -55.56
N SER A 145 -3.56 25.02 -55.05
CA SER A 145 -5.02 25.04 -55.35
C SER A 145 -5.54 23.98 -56.34
N ARG A 146 -6.84 23.60 -56.36
CA ARG A 146 -7.95 23.43 -55.36
C ARG A 146 -9.20 22.97 -56.17
N CYS A 147 -10.12 22.19 -55.58
CA CYS A 147 -11.44 21.76 -56.15
C CYS A 147 -11.32 20.74 -57.32
N SER A 148 -12.03 19.59 -57.40
CA SER A 148 -13.47 19.25 -57.25
C SER A 148 -14.36 19.79 -58.37
N PRO A 149 -15.43 19.10 -58.85
CA PRO A 149 -16.01 17.80 -58.43
C PRO A 149 -16.38 16.79 -59.57
N ASN A 150 -16.99 15.66 -59.16
CA ASN A 150 -17.70 14.62 -59.95
C ASN A 150 -18.85 15.17 -60.85
N PRO A 151 -19.33 14.46 -61.91
CA PRO A 151 -20.42 13.45 -61.72
C PRO A 151 -20.61 12.30 -62.77
N ALA A 152 -21.45 11.31 -62.37
CA ALA A 152 -22.37 10.47 -63.19
C ALA A 152 -21.83 9.40 -64.18
N ARG A 153 -22.57 8.34 -64.60
CA ARG A 153 -23.68 7.49 -64.04
C ARG A 153 -24.08 6.41 -65.09
N SER A 154 -24.27 5.13 -64.72
CA SER A 154 -25.04 4.06 -65.44
C SER A 154 -24.81 2.71 -64.71
N ASP A 155 -25.81 2.02 -64.12
CA ASP A 155 -26.80 1.10 -64.73
C ASP A 155 -26.19 -0.25 -65.17
N ASP A 156 -26.79 -1.45 -64.97
CA ASP A 156 -27.93 -1.90 -64.14
C ASP A 156 -27.94 -3.46 -64.09
N SER A 157 -28.68 -4.10 -63.16
CA SER A 157 -29.08 -5.54 -63.12
C SER A 157 -27.95 -6.58 -62.90
N GLN A 158 -28.11 -7.82 -62.38
CA GLN A 158 -29.11 -8.61 -61.62
C GLN A 158 -28.37 -9.93 -61.17
N GLN A 159 -28.80 -10.87 -60.29
CA GLN A 159 -30.01 -11.12 -59.48
C GLN A 159 -29.66 -12.09 -58.31
N GLY A 160 -30.42 -12.09 -57.20
CA GLY A 160 -30.70 -13.32 -56.39
C GLY A 160 -29.87 -13.60 -55.10
N PRO A 161 -30.45 -14.15 -54.00
CA PRO A 161 -29.87 -14.00 -52.64
C PRO A 161 -29.63 -15.30 -51.84
N LEU A 162 -28.80 -15.25 -50.77
CA LEU A 162 -28.90 -16.23 -49.67
C LEU A 162 -28.44 -15.69 -48.28
N HIS A 163 -29.38 -15.73 -47.33
CA HIS A 163 -29.31 -15.72 -45.84
C HIS A 163 -28.20 -15.01 -45.03
N THR A 164 -28.65 -14.05 -44.20
CA THR A 164 -28.07 -13.72 -42.89
C THR A 164 -29.03 -14.16 -41.75
N PRO A 165 -28.52 -14.59 -40.57
CA PRO A 165 -29.36 -15.02 -39.44
C PRO A 165 -29.81 -13.86 -38.53
N SER A 166 -30.98 -14.04 -37.89
CA SER A 166 -31.58 -13.09 -36.93
C SER A 166 -31.19 -13.37 -35.47
N PRO A 167 -31.24 -12.37 -34.56
CA PRO A 167 -31.11 -12.57 -33.12
C PRO A 167 -32.42 -13.08 -32.44
N PRO A 168 -32.36 -13.64 -31.22
CA PRO A 168 -33.48 -14.33 -30.56
C PRO A 168 -34.53 -13.39 -29.91
N PRO A 169 -35.73 -13.91 -29.56
CA PRO A 169 -36.92 -13.09 -29.32
C PRO A 169 -37.09 -12.56 -27.88
N ARG A 170 -37.83 -11.46 -27.76
CA ARG A 170 -38.39 -10.96 -26.49
C ARG A 170 -39.81 -11.51 -26.29
N THR A 171 -40.10 -12.07 -25.12
CA THR A 171 -41.47 -12.40 -24.68
C THR A 171 -42.16 -11.19 -24.05
N SER A 172 -43.48 -11.09 -24.20
CA SER A 172 -44.27 -9.94 -23.76
C SER A 172 -45.05 -10.23 -22.47
N CYS A 173 -45.21 -9.18 -21.64
CA CYS A 173 -46.21 -9.14 -20.57
C CYS A 173 -47.13 -7.93 -20.77
N ARG A 174 -48.42 -8.11 -20.44
CA ARG A 174 -49.50 -7.16 -20.75
C ARG A 174 -49.42 -5.87 -19.90
N LYS A 175 -49.81 -4.75 -20.50
CA LYS A 175 -50.11 -3.51 -19.77
C LYS A 175 -51.40 -3.67 -18.94
N VAL A 176 -51.38 -3.12 -17.73
CA VAL A 176 -52.57 -2.77 -16.94
C VAL A 176 -52.41 -1.29 -16.55
N GLN A 177 -53.45 -0.48 -16.75
CA GLN A 177 -53.47 0.93 -16.37
C GLN A 177 -54.11 1.11 -14.99
N PRO A 178 -53.63 2.06 -14.16
CA PRO A 178 -54.40 2.57 -13.00
C PRO A 178 -55.42 3.64 -13.44
N PRO A 179 -56.52 3.84 -12.68
CA PRO A 179 -57.62 4.75 -13.04
C PRO A 179 -57.38 6.22 -12.67
N LEU A 180 -58.18 7.09 -13.29
CA LEU A 180 -58.26 8.53 -13.05
C LEU A 180 -59.03 8.87 -11.74
N PRO A 181 -58.72 9.99 -11.07
CA PRO A 181 -59.65 10.66 -10.15
C PRO A 181 -60.59 11.62 -10.91
N GLY A 182 -61.85 11.70 -10.49
CA GLY A 182 -62.87 12.59 -11.08
C GLY A 182 -62.90 14.00 -10.47
N GLU A 183 -63.45 14.94 -11.23
CA GLU A 183 -63.60 16.36 -10.83
C GLU A 183 -64.75 16.62 -9.86
N GLY A 184 -64.61 17.67 -9.04
CA GLY A 184 -65.66 18.25 -8.22
C GLY A 184 -65.50 19.78 -8.13
N GLN A 185 -66.45 20.50 -8.72
CA GLN A 185 -66.62 21.97 -8.74
C GLN A 185 -66.63 22.56 -7.31
N GLN A 186 -66.31 23.83 -6.99
CA GLN A 186 -66.54 25.16 -7.60
C GLN A 186 -65.47 26.18 -7.07
N GLY A 187 -65.26 27.33 -7.74
CA GLY A 187 -64.53 28.50 -7.18
C GLY A 187 -65.47 29.68 -6.92
N PRO A 188 -65.03 30.97 -6.91
CA PRO A 188 -63.70 31.54 -6.62
C PRO A 188 -63.76 32.76 -5.64
N ALA A 189 -62.63 33.23 -5.06
CA ALA A 189 -62.41 34.65 -4.69
C ALA A 189 -61.01 34.91 -4.05
N SER A 190 -60.55 36.16 -4.16
CA SER A 190 -59.46 36.80 -3.40
C SER A 190 -59.89 38.26 -3.13
N PRO A 191 -59.10 39.13 -2.47
CA PRO A 191 -58.12 38.96 -1.37
C PRO A 191 -58.53 39.83 -0.15
N ILE A 192 -57.67 39.99 0.88
CA ILE A 192 -57.34 41.29 1.54
C ILE A 192 -56.26 41.14 2.63
N ARG A 193 -55.55 42.25 2.86
CA ARG A 193 -54.36 42.49 3.70
C ARG A 193 -54.75 43.28 4.95
N ILE A 194 -54.09 43.10 6.11
CA ILE A 194 -54.00 44.10 7.19
C ILE A 194 -52.77 43.85 8.11
N THR A 195 -52.15 44.94 8.54
CA THR A 195 -51.19 45.16 9.65
C THR A 195 -51.58 46.50 10.31
N PRO A 196 -50.85 47.12 11.28
CA PRO A 196 -49.90 46.69 12.34
C PRO A 196 -50.33 47.21 13.75
N SER A 197 -49.47 47.16 14.80
CA SER A 197 -49.04 48.34 15.64
C SER A 197 -48.40 48.03 17.02
N LEU A 198 -47.46 48.90 17.44
CA LEU A 198 -46.81 49.11 18.77
C LEU A 198 -47.52 50.32 19.51
N PRO A 199 -47.09 50.96 20.65
CA PRO A 199 -45.79 50.93 21.40
C PRO A 199 -45.78 51.12 22.97
N GLY A 200 -44.57 51.05 23.56
CA GLY A 200 -44.06 51.92 24.67
C GLY A 200 -44.19 51.48 26.14
N ALA A 201 -43.53 52.08 27.14
CA ALA A 201 -42.22 52.78 27.25
C ALA A 201 -41.95 53.19 28.74
N ALA A 202 -40.74 53.00 29.30
CA ALA A 202 -40.24 53.64 30.55
C ALA A 202 -38.71 53.46 30.70
N ALA A 203 -38.03 54.35 31.44
CA ALA A 203 -36.55 54.48 31.44
C ALA A 203 -35.90 54.47 32.85
N GLY A 204 -34.59 54.19 32.91
CA GLY A 204 -33.75 54.34 34.11
C GLY A 204 -32.31 53.81 33.94
N GLU A 205 -31.32 54.67 34.14
CA GLU A 205 -29.85 54.41 34.17
C GLU A 205 -29.26 55.05 35.46
N PRO A 206 -27.97 54.85 35.85
CA PRO A 206 -26.91 54.02 35.26
C PRO A 206 -26.20 53.07 36.27
N GLY A 207 -25.34 52.17 35.78
CA GLY A 207 -24.42 51.38 36.63
C GLY A 207 -23.61 50.30 35.88
N SER A 208 -22.34 50.58 35.61
CA SER A 208 -21.37 49.70 34.91
C SER A 208 -20.24 49.22 35.83
N PRO A 209 -19.40 48.22 35.48
CA PRO A 209 -19.59 47.11 34.52
C PRO A 209 -19.17 45.73 35.09
N GLN A 210 -19.64 44.62 34.49
CA GLN A 210 -18.86 43.37 34.43
C GLN A 210 -19.30 42.49 33.25
N GLU A 211 -18.37 41.70 32.70
CA GLU A 211 -18.48 41.06 31.39
C GLU A 211 -19.27 39.73 31.41
N GLU A 212 -20.18 39.54 30.43
CA GLU A 212 -20.59 38.21 29.98
C GLU A 212 -20.62 38.13 28.44
N GLY A 213 -19.69 37.36 27.88
CA GLY A 213 -19.63 37.09 26.44
C GLY A 213 -20.63 36.02 26.00
N LYS A 214 -21.67 36.40 25.26
CA LYS A 214 -22.54 35.43 24.58
C LYS A 214 -21.79 34.75 23.43
N ARG A 215 -21.60 33.43 23.53
CA ARG A 215 -21.09 32.59 22.44
C ARG A 215 -21.97 32.73 21.20
N GLY A 216 -21.43 33.35 20.16
CA GLY A 216 -21.93 33.19 18.80
C GLY A 216 -21.78 31.74 18.35
N ARG A 217 -22.79 31.23 17.66
CA ARG A 217 -22.80 29.90 17.04
C ARG A 217 -21.82 29.90 15.86
N THR A 218 -20.62 29.36 16.04
CA THR A 218 -19.71 29.09 14.92
C THR A 218 -20.25 27.90 14.13
N GLU A 219 -20.82 28.18 12.97
CA GLU A 219 -21.11 27.16 11.97
C GLU A 219 -19.80 26.60 11.43
N THR A 220 -19.69 25.27 11.36
CA THR A 220 -18.53 24.61 10.79
C THR A 220 -18.51 24.82 9.27
N PRO A 221 -17.34 25.09 8.65
CA PRO A 221 -17.26 25.32 7.22
C PRO A 221 -17.58 24.02 6.48
N THR A 222 -18.79 23.94 5.93
CA THR A 222 -19.11 22.94 4.92
C THR A 222 -18.20 23.15 3.71
N LEU A 223 -17.63 22.07 3.16
CA LEU A 223 -16.89 22.14 1.90
C LEU A 223 -17.88 22.44 0.76
N ILE A 224 -18.12 23.74 0.53
CA ILE A 224 -18.91 24.23 -0.59
C ILE A 224 -18.11 23.93 -1.86
N LYS A 225 -18.53 22.89 -2.57
CA LYS A 225 -17.94 22.53 -3.87
C LYS A 225 -18.31 23.60 -4.90
N VAL A 226 -17.41 24.56 -5.09
CA VAL A 226 -17.59 25.65 -6.06
C VAL A 226 -17.76 25.06 -7.47
N PRO A 227 -18.87 25.33 -8.18
CA PRO A 227 -19.04 24.87 -9.54
C PRO A 227 -18.08 25.62 -10.47
N LEU A 228 -17.17 24.89 -11.12
CA LEU A 228 -16.24 25.45 -12.11
C LEU A 228 -16.99 26.14 -13.25
N LYS A 229 -16.48 27.30 -13.69
CA LYS A 229 -17.00 28.04 -14.84
C LYS A 229 -16.97 27.13 -16.09
N LYS A 230 -17.99 27.25 -16.96
CA LYS A 230 -18.09 26.44 -18.20
C LYS A 230 -16.83 26.66 -19.07
N GLY A 231 -16.07 25.59 -19.33
CA GLY A 231 -14.79 25.66 -20.06
C GLY A 231 -13.56 25.94 -19.19
N ARG A 232 -13.65 25.82 -17.86
CA ARG A 232 -12.54 25.87 -16.91
C ARG A 232 -12.31 24.53 -16.19
N SER A 233 -12.51 23.41 -16.88
CA SER A 233 -12.15 22.09 -16.33
C SER A 233 -10.63 21.88 -16.33
N LEU A 234 -10.15 20.85 -15.61
CA LEU A 234 -8.75 20.44 -15.66
C LEU A 234 -8.28 20.09 -17.09
N MET A 235 -9.18 19.58 -17.96
CA MET A 235 -8.86 19.34 -19.37
C MET A 235 -8.72 20.63 -20.17
N ASP A 236 -9.43 21.69 -19.79
CA ASP A 236 -9.29 23.01 -20.39
C ASP A 236 -8.01 23.71 -19.91
N TRP A 237 -7.57 23.44 -18.67
CA TRP A 237 -6.25 23.84 -18.16
C TRP A 237 -5.12 23.16 -18.94
N ILE A 238 -5.17 21.83 -19.11
CA ILE A 238 -4.19 21.06 -19.90
C ILE A 238 -4.15 21.55 -21.37
N ARG A 239 -5.26 22.05 -21.91
CA ARG A 239 -5.31 22.66 -23.24
C ARG A 239 -4.66 24.05 -23.26
N LEU A 240 -4.83 24.85 -22.20
CA LEU A 240 -4.20 26.16 -22.06
C LEU A 240 -2.67 26.05 -21.91
N THR A 241 -2.17 25.13 -21.07
CA THR A 241 -0.72 24.92 -20.92
C THR A 241 -0.07 24.46 -22.23
N LYS A 242 -0.78 23.62 -23.01
CA LYS A 242 -0.34 23.17 -24.35
C LYS A 242 -0.51 24.23 -25.47
N SER A 243 -0.99 25.44 -25.17
CA SER A 243 -1.19 26.50 -26.18
C SER A 243 0.07 27.29 -26.56
N GLY A 244 1.18 27.09 -25.84
CA GLY A 244 2.41 27.87 -26.04
C GLY A 244 2.34 29.32 -25.53
N LYS A 245 1.27 29.69 -24.83
CA LYS A 245 1.18 30.97 -24.11
C LYS A 245 2.13 30.96 -22.92
N ASP A 246 2.86 32.06 -22.72
CA ASP A 246 3.66 32.28 -21.52
C ASP A 246 2.74 32.43 -20.29
N LEU A 247 2.83 31.48 -19.36
CA LEU A 247 2.02 31.45 -18.13
C LEU A 247 2.82 31.83 -16.88
N SER A 248 4.15 31.84 -16.92
CA SER A 248 4.97 32.42 -15.86
C SER A 248 5.09 33.95 -16.02
N GLY A 249 5.08 34.44 -17.27
CA GLY A 249 5.27 35.85 -17.61
C GLY A 249 6.75 36.25 -17.79
N LEU A 250 7.67 35.29 -17.60
CA LEU A 250 9.12 35.49 -17.70
C LEU A 250 9.72 34.91 -18.98
N ARG A 251 8.90 34.48 -19.95
CA ARG A 251 9.31 33.88 -21.24
C ARG A 251 10.32 32.74 -21.08
N GLY A 252 10.09 31.89 -20.07
CA GLY A 252 10.96 30.74 -19.76
C GLY A 252 12.26 31.05 -19.00
N ARG A 253 12.45 32.29 -18.53
CA ARG A 253 13.55 32.60 -17.58
C ARG A 253 13.14 32.19 -16.16
N LEU A 254 13.99 31.42 -15.50
CA LEU A 254 13.87 31.13 -14.07
C LEU A 254 14.67 32.16 -13.27
N ILE A 255 14.09 32.66 -12.18
CA ILE A 255 14.73 33.64 -11.29
C ILE A 255 14.84 33.09 -9.86
N GLU A 256 15.75 33.67 -9.08
CA GLU A 256 15.78 33.50 -7.63
C GLU A 256 14.88 34.59 -7.01
N VAL A 257 13.92 34.18 -6.18
CA VAL A 257 12.87 35.06 -5.63
C VAL A 257 13.11 35.27 -4.14
N THR A 258 13.23 36.51 -3.68
CA THR A 258 13.33 36.81 -2.25
C THR A 258 11.94 36.88 -1.61
N GLU A 259 11.88 36.79 -0.27
CA GLU A 259 10.65 36.89 0.51
C GLU A 259 9.94 38.24 0.27
N GLU A 260 10.71 39.31 0.09
CA GLU A 260 10.22 40.67 -0.21
C GLU A 260 9.72 40.84 -1.64
N GLU A 261 10.24 40.04 -2.60
CA GLU A 261 9.74 40.03 -3.98
C GLU A 261 8.42 39.24 -4.04
N LEU A 262 8.38 38.05 -3.44
CA LEU A 262 7.18 37.21 -3.37
C LEU A 262 5.99 37.99 -2.80
N ALA A 263 6.20 38.74 -1.72
CA ALA A 263 5.17 39.54 -1.04
C ALA A 263 4.49 40.62 -1.91
N LYS A 264 5.08 41.02 -3.05
CA LYS A 264 4.49 42.00 -3.97
C LYS A 264 3.36 41.40 -4.82
N HIS A 265 3.43 40.10 -5.08
CA HIS A 265 2.53 39.38 -5.99
C HIS A 265 1.39 38.72 -5.20
N ASN A 266 0.53 39.56 -4.59
CA ASN A 266 -0.53 39.15 -3.67
C ASN A 266 -1.96 39.46 -4.15
N LYS A 267 -2.16 39.69 -5.47
CA LYS A 267 -3.44 40.10 -6.06
C LYS A 267 -3.99 39.03 -7.00
N LYS A 268 -5.31 39.00 -7.22
CA LYS A 268 -5.95 37.98 -8.08
C LYS A 268 -5.38 37.90 -9.51
N ASP A 269 -5.01 39.06 -10.08
CA ASP A 269 -4.43 39.22 -11.40
C ASP A 269 -2.88 39.14 -11.41
N ASP A 270 -2.26 39.17 -10.24
CA ASP A 270 -0.82 39.09 -10.02
C ASP A 270 -0.53 38.36 -8.69
N CYS A 271 -0.68 37.03 -8.71
CA CYS A 271 -0.56 36.13 -7.56
C CYS A 271 0.58 35.14 -7.78
N TRP A 272 1.61 35.22 -6.95
CA TRP A 272 2.66 34.21 -6.84
C TRP A 272 2.54 33.48 -5.51
N VAL A 273 2.88 32.19 -5.49
CA VAL A 273 2.89 31.36 -4.28
C VAL A 273 4.16 30.54 -4.27
N CYS A 274 4.85 30.47 -3.13
CA CYS A 274 5.89 29.47 -2.91
C CYS A 274 5.27 28.16 -2.41
N ILE A 275 5.68 27.04 -3.01
CA ILE A 275 5.35 25.68 -2.56
C ILE A 275 6.66 24.88 -2.56
N ARG A 276 7.07 24.40 -1.39
CA ARG A 276 8.29 23.59 -1.15
C ARG A 276 9.55 24.21 -1.77
N GLY A 277 9.70 25.53 -1.64
CA GLY A 277 10.86 26.30 -2.14
C GLY A 277 10.82 26.65 -3.64
N LEU A 278 9.75 26.30 -4.36
CA LEU A 278 9.51 26.67 -5.75
C LEU A 278 8.39 27.72 -5.85
N VAL A 279 8.62 28.78 -6.62
CA VAL A 279 7.67 29.88 -6.80
C VAL A 279 6.91 29.72 -8.12
N TYR A 280 5.58 29.84 -8.05
CA TYR A 280 4.68 29.71 -9.21
C TYR A 280 3.79 30.94 -9.36
N ASN A 281 3.64 31.43 -10.59
CA ASN A 281 2.64 32.43 -10.94
C ASN A 281 1.28 31.73 -11.15
N VAL A 282 0.43 31.73 -10.13
CA VAL A 282 -0.85 31.03 -10.13
C VAL A 282 -2.01 31.88 -10.67
N SER A 283 -1.78 33.15 -11.01
CA SER A 283 -2.78 34.05 -11.62
C SER A 283 -3.54 33.44 -12.81
N PRO A 284 -2.89 32.75 -13.78
CA PRO A 284 -3.61 32.09 -14.88
C PRO A 284 -4.43 30.87 -14.45
N TYR A 285 -4.10 30.26 -13.31
CA TYR A 285 -4.71 29.04 -12.79
C TYR A 285 -5.92 29.31 -11.88
N MET A 286 -6.08 30.54 -11.35
CA MET A 286 -7.16 30.95 -10.44
C MET A 286 -8.56 30.42 -10.84
N GLU A 287 -8.98 30.62 -12.09
CA GLU A 287 -10.31 30.20 -12.56
C GLU A 287 -10.46 28.68 -12.79
N TYR A 288 -9.36 27.93 -12.76
CA TYR A 288 -9.29 26.49 -13.01
C TYR A 288 -9.15 25.67 -11.72
N HIS A 289 -8.91 26.32 -10.58
CA HIS A 289 -8.71 25.65 -9.29
C HIS A 289 -10.01 25.01 -8.78
N PRO A 290 -10.04 23.68 -8.52
CA PRO A 290 -11.27 23.00 -8.07
C PRO A 290 -11.80 23.45 -6.71
N GLY A 291 -10.95 24.04 -5.86
CA GLY A 291 -11.34 24.64 -4.58
C GLY A 291 -11.85 26.08 -4.67
N GLY A 292 -11.85 26.69 -5.86
CA GLY A 292 -12.19 28.10 -6.07
C GLY A 292 -10.98 29.04 -5.92
N GLU A 293 -11.19 30.29 -6.34
CA GLU A 293 -10.16 31.35 -6.33
C GLU A 293 -9.76 31.76 -4.90
N ASP A 294 -10.74 31.81 -3.98
CA ASP A 294 -10.55 32.28 -2.60
C ASP A 294 -9.51 31.47 -1.83
N GLU A 295 -9.45 30.14 -2.04
CA GLU A 295 -8.52 29.26 -1.34
C GLU A 295 -7.06 29.45 -1.82
N LEU A 296 -6.84 29.78 -3.09
CA LEU A 296 -5.51 30.16 -3.59
C LEU A 296 -5.09 31.54 -3.06
N MET A 297 -6.03 32.48 -2.93
CA MET A 297 -5.76 33.82 -2.42
C MET A 297 -5.25 33.83 -0.97
N ARG A 298 -5.48 32.77 -0.20
CA ARG A 298 -4.96 32.62 1.19
C ARG A 298 -3.44 32.48 1.26
N ALA A 299 -2.80 32.03 0.18
CA ALA A 299 -1.35 31.87 0.06
C ALA A 299 -0.70 32.92 -0.86
N ALA A 300 -1.48 33.91 -1.33
CA ALA A 300 -1.02 34.90 -2.31
C ALA A 300 0.11 35.76 -1.73
N GLY A 301 1.26 35.75 -2.42
CA GLY A 301 2.46 36.47 -2.02
C GLY A 301 3.19 35.88 -0.81
N THR A 302 2.95 34.61 -0.45
CA THR A 302 3.58 33.97 0.72
C THR A 302 4.08 32.55 0.41
N ASP A 303 4.80 31.96 1.36
CA ASP A 303 5.05 30.52 1.36
C ASP A 303 3.78 29.78 1.79
N GLY A 304 3.12 29.18 0.81
CA GLY A 304 1.88 28.43 0.96
C GLY A 304 2.09 26.95 1.27
N THR A 305 3.33 26.48 1.51
CA THR A 305 3.64 25.05 1.68
C THR A 305 2.77 24.39 2.74
N ASP A 306 2.64 24.98 3.93
CA ASP A 306 1.84 24.40 5.02
C ASP A 306 0.34 24.35 4.68
N LEU A 307 -0.19 25.36 3.99
CA LEU A 307 -1.59 25.38 3.56
C LEU A 307 -1.84 24.36 2.45
N PHE A 308 -0.90 24.26 1.50
CA PHE A 308 -0.92 23.27 0.44
C PHE A 308 -0.85 21.85 1.00
N ASP A 309 0.02 21.57 1.98
CA ASP A 309 0.16 20.25 2.59
C ASP A 309 -0.97 19.87 3.57
N GLN A 310 -1.81 20.84 3.96
CA GLN A 310 -3.07 20.55 4.69
C GLN A 310 -4.21 20.13 3.76
N VAL A 311 -4.37 20.78 2.61
CA VAL A 311 -5.55 20.63 1.74
C VAL A 311 -5.28 19.82 0.47
N HIS A 312 -4.05 19.90 -0.05
CA HIS A 312 -3.66 19.45 -1.40
C HIS A 312 -2.36 18.62 -1.44
N ARG A 313 -1.87 18.11 -0.29
CA ARG A 313 -0.62 17.31 -0.14
C ARG A 313 -0.33 16.29 -1.24
N TRP A 314 -1.40 15.68 -1.77
CA TRP A 314 -1.39 14.59 -2.75
C TRP A 314 -1.64 15.03 -4.20
N VAL A 315 -1.66 16.34 -4.47
CA VAL A 315 -1.76 16.91 -5.82
C VAL A 315 -0.36 17.14 -6.36
N ASN A 316 -0.07 16.60 -7.56
CA ASN A 316 1.19 16.87 -8.26
C ASN A 316 1.17 18.31 -8.85
N TYR A 317 1.38 19.30 -7.99
CA TYR A 317 1.45 20.71 -8.37
C TYR A 317 2.61 20.99 -9.33
N GLU A 318 3.74 20.29 -9.20
CA GLU A 318 4.91 20.45 -10.06
C GLU A 318 4.60 20.14 -11.53
N SER A 319 3.84 19.08 -11.79
CA SER A 319 3.36 18.74 -13.13
C SER A 319 2.24 19.67 -13.59
N MET A 320 1.31 20.03 -12.69
CA MET A 320 0.12 20.82 -13.01
C MET A 320 0.43 22.30 -13.27
N LEU A 321 1.41 22.87 -12.56
CA LEU A 321 1.82 24.28 -12.59
C LEU A 321 3.21 24.45 -13.25
N LYS A 322 3.74 23.42 -13.91
CA LYS A 322 5.07 23.44 -14.56
C LYS A 322 5.31 24.71 -15.40
N GLU A 323 4.35 25.05 -16.25
CA GLU A 323 4.43 26.20 -17.17
C GLU A 323 4.21 27.56 -16.47
N CYS A 324 3.81 27.54 -15.20
CA CYS A 324 3.67 28.71 -14.32
C CYS A 324 4.93 28.95 -13.44
N LEU A 325 5.95 28.09 -13.52
CA LEU A 325 7.14 28.18 -12.66
C LEU A 325 7.92 29.48 -12.91
N ILE A 326 8.13 30.23 -11.83
CA ILE A 326 8.95 31.45 -11.77
C ILE A 326 10.41 31.11 -11.42
N GLY A 327 10.60 30.18 -10.47
CA GLY A 327 11.95 29.74 -10.06
C GLY A 327 12.00 29.25 -8.62
N ARG A 328 13.12 29.53 -7.93
CA ARG A 328 13.40 29.05 -6.56
C ARG A 328 13.39 30.21 -5.57
N MET A 329 12.98 29.94 -4.32
CA MET A 329 13.14 30.89 -3.22
C MET A 329 14.62 31.06 -2.85
N ALA A 330 15.01 32.31 -2.57
CA ALA A 330 16.34 32.66 -2.10
C ALA A 330 16.59 32.13 -0.68
N ALA A 331 17.69 31.41 -0.48
CA ALA A 331 18.08 30.94 0.85
C ALA A 331 18.70 32.09 1.66
N LYS A 332 18.22 32.33 2.88
CA LYS A 332 18.84 33.30 3.81
C LYS A 332 20.29 32.87 4.11
N PRO A 333 21.32 33.71 3.85
CA PRO A 333 22.71 33.33 4.06
C PRO A 333 23.02 33.26 5.56
N VAL A 334 23.28 32.05 6.06
CA VAL A 334 23.85 31.82 7.39
C VAL A 334 25.34 32.14 7.33
N ALA A 335 25.82 32.99 8.24
CA ALA A 335 27.20 33.52 8.19
C ALA A 335 28.26 32.42 8.29
N ALA A 336 29.21 32.42 7.36
CA ALA A 336 30.26 31.42 7.26
C ALA A 336 31.30 31.51 8.39
N ALA A 337 31.57 30.39 9.06
CA ALA A 337 32.74 30.21 9.89
C ALA A 337 33.96 29.93 8.99
N LYS A 338 35.04 30.70 9.18
CA LYS A 338 36.24 30.64 8.32
C LYS A 338 37.04 29.36 8.54
N GLU A 339 37.50 28.75 7.45
CA GLU A 339 38.65 27.84 7.46
C GLU A 339 39.90 28.57 7.97
N ASN A 340 40.85 27.81 8.51
CA ASN A 340 42.24 28.19 8.48
C ASN A 340 43.10 26.96 8.18
N LEU A 341 44.02 27.12 7.23
CA LEU A 341 44.81 26.07 6.60
C LEU A 341 46.29 26.37 6.88
N GLU A 342 47.03 25.42 7.47
CA GLU A 342 48.47 25.35 7.21
C GLU A 342 49.09 23.98 7.55
N GLU A 343 50.21 23.67 6.91
CA GLU A 343 50.75 22.31 6.74
C GLU A 343 51.60 21.79 7.90
N LYS A 344 51.69 20.45 8.03
CA LYS A 344 53.02 19.80 8.10
C LYS A 344 53.03 18.35 7.64
N LYS A 345 53.88 18.07 6.65
CA LYS A 345 54.26 16.72 6.19
C LYS A 345 54.92 15.91 7.31
N ARG A 346 54.61 14.61 7.41
CA ARG A 346 55.60 13.52 7.54
C ARG A 346 55.02 12.14 7.25
N LEU A 347 55.91 11.23 6.87
CA LEU A 347 55.65 9.92 6.29
C LEU A 347 55.99 8.79 7.29
N ASN A 348 55.30 7.64 7.17
CA ASN A 348 55.59 6.33 7.78
C ASN A 348 55.51 6.15 9.30
N GLY A 349 54.85 5.04 9.73
CA GLY A 349 55.23 4.31 10.94
C GLY A 349 54.13 4.12 12.01
N MET A 350 53.70 2.86 12.17
CA MET A 350 53.06 2.18 13.33
C MET A 350 52.57 2.97 14.57
N LEU A 351 51.37 2.58 15.01
CA LEU A 351 50.74 2.84 16.32
C LEU A 351 51.67 2.80 17.54
N PRO A 352 51.39 3.68 18.53
CA PRO A 352 51.29 3.29 19.93
C PRO A 352 49.85 3.40 20.47
N LYS A 353 49.58 2.68 21.56
CA LYS A 353 48.25 2.58 22.21
C LYS A 353 47.98 3.72 23.19
N SER A 354 46.68 3.90 23.46
CA SER A 354 46.07 4.43 24.69
C SER A 354 46.44 5.85 25.16
N GLN A 355 45.55 6.79 24.83
CA GLN A 355 44.79 7.49 25.87
C GLN A 355 43.31 7.49 25.47
N ILE A 356 42.48 6.86 26.30
CA ILE A 356 41.01 6.88 26.16
C ILE A 356 40.53 8.06 27.00
N SER A 357 39.99 9.10 26.34
CA SER A 357 39.06 10.02 26.98
C SER A 357 37.65 9.69 26.48
N GLU A 358 36.78 9.33 27.42
CA GLU A 358 35.43 8.85 27.13
C GLU A 358 34.50 9.99 26.71
N THR A 359 34.40 10.28 25.40
CA THR A 359 33.17 10.89 24.84
C THR A 359 32.95 10.54 23.36
N LEU A 360 33.23 9.30 22.96
CA LEU A 360 32.82 8.80 21.65
C LEU A 360 31.36 8.35 21.69
N ALA A 361 30.46 9.22 21.26
CA ALA A 361 29.14 8.79 20.82
C ALA A 361 29.31 7.69 19.76
N LYS A 362 28.68 6.53 19.94
CA LYS A 362 28.74 5.45 18.96
C LYS A 362 28.19 5.97 17.64
N ASP A 363 29.04 6.03 16.62
CA ASP A 363 28.63 6.32 15.25
C ASP A 363 27.72 5.18 14.75
N ASN A 364 26.43 5.36 15.00
CA ASN A 364 25.35 4.46 14.59
C ASN A 364 24.93 4.68 13.12
N THR A 365 25.62 5.56 12.38
CA THR A 365 25.35 5.81 10.97
C THR A 365 25.63 4.54 10.16
N PRO A 366 24.73 4.08 9.29
CA PRO A 366 25.00 2.94 8.42
C PRO A 366 26.25 3.15 7.56
N SER A 367 26.90 2.05 7.20
CA SER A 367 28.08 2.06 6.33
C SER A 367 27.99 0.90 5.34
N TYR A 368 28.71 0.96 4.23
CA TYR A 368 28.78 -0.13 3.27
C TYR A 368 30.22 -0.42 2.86
N ASP A 369 30.40 -1.60 2.26
CA ASP A 369 31.61 -2.02 1.58
C ASP A 369 31.22 -2.85 0.33
N TRP A 370 32.14 -3.15 -0.56
CA TRP A 370 31.88 -4.03 -1.69
C TRP A 370 33.07 -4.92 -2.02
N PHE A 371 32.77 -6.13 -2.48
CA PHE A 371 33.76 -7.09 -2.95
C PHE A 371 33.24 -7.80 -4.20
N GLN A 372 34.11 -8.56 -4.86
CA GLN A 372 33.75 -9.25 -6.10
C GLN A 372 34.40 -10.63 -6.18
N THR A 373 33.76 -11.50 -6.96
CA THR A 373 34.33 -12.76 -7.44
C THR A 373 34.62 -12.63 -8.94
N GLU A 374 35.00 -13.73 -9.60
CA GLU A 374 35.07 -13.78 -11.06
C GLU A 374 33.70 -13.50 -11.71
N SER A 375 32.60 -13.99 -11.13
CA SER A 375 31.25 -13.97 -11.72
C SER A 375 30.24 -13.04 -11.03
N SER A 376 30.58 -12.42 -9.90
CA SER A 376 29.66 -11.55 -9.14
C SER A 376 30.34 -10.33 -8.52
N VAL A 377 29.52 -9.33 -8.20
CA VAL A 377 29.84 -8.21 -7.32
C VAL A 377 28.86 -8.24 -6.16
N THR A 378 29.33 -8.07 -4.93
CA THR A 378 28.51 -8.02 -3.72
C THR A 378 28.71 -6.70 -3.02
N VAL A 379 27.63 -5.92 -2.87
CA VAL A 379 27.59 -4.73 -2.02
C VAL A 379 27.06 -5.14 -0.65
N ALA A 380 27.85 -4.95 0.40
CA ALA A 380 27.51 -5.30 1.76
C ALA A 380 27.21 -4.03 2.58
N ILE A 381 25.97 -3.87 3.03
CA ILE A 381 25.52 -2.74 3.84
C ILE A 381 25.39 -3.20 5.31
N TYR A 382 25.92 -2.39 6.22
CA TYR A 382 25.92 -2.60 7.66
C TYR A 382 25.13 -1.48 8.31
N THR A 383 23.89 -1.76 8.74
CA THR A 383 22.98 -0.75 9.32
C THR A 383 23.36 -0.33 10.73
N LYS A 384 24.25 -1.11 11.38
CA LYS A 384 24.61 -1.01 12.81
C LYS A 384 23.42 -1.09 13.78
N GLN A 385 22.23 -1.47 13.30
CA GLN A 385 21.04 -1.75 14.11
C GLN A 385 20.85 -3.27 14.26
N LYS A 386 20.24 -3.68 15.38
CA LYS A 386 19.73 -5.04 15.54
C LYS A 386 18.29 -5.12 15.04
N ASP A 387 17.84 -6.34 14.77
CA ASP A 387 16.45 -6.67 14.48
C ASP A 387 15.89 -5.82 13.33
N LEU A 388 16.68 -5.75 12.25
CA LEU A 388 16.31 -5.09 10.99
C LEU A 388 15.12 -5.81 10.37
N ASP A 389 14.03 -5.08 10.11
CA ASP A 389 12.88 -5.60 9.37
C ASP A 389 13.24 -5.77 7.90
N SER A 390 13.16 -6.99 7.38
CA SER A 390 13.43 -7.29 5.97
C SER A 390 12.37 -6.72 5.01
N GLU A 391 11.20 -6.31 5.51
CA GLU A 391 10.19 -5.59 4.72
C GLU A 391 10.60 -4.13 4.43
N LEU A 392 11.64 -3.60 5.11
CA LEU A 392 12.14 -2.23 5.01
C LEU A 392 13.42 -2.07 4.16
N VAL A 393 13.81 -3.11 3.43
CA VAL A 393 14.93 -3.10 2.49
C VAL A 393 14.40 -3.07 1.06
N ILE A 394 14.75 -2.01 0.33
CA ILE A 394 14.32 -1.79 -1.05
C ILE A 394 15.57 -1.69 -1.93
N VAL A 395 15.63 -2.44 -3.02
CA VAL A 395 16.76 -2.41 -3.97
C VAL A 395 16.24 -2.44 -5.39
N ASP A 396 16.80 -1.64 -6.27
CA ASP A 396 16.47 -1.58 -7.68
C ASP A 396 17.74 -1.43 -8.52
N TYR A 397 17.76 -2.11 -9.66
CA TYR A 397 18.70 -1.87 -10.73
C TYR A 397 17.95 -1.51 -12.01
N GLN A 398 18.17 -0.31 -12.53
CA GLN A 398 17.57 0.20 -13.76
C GLN A 398 18.53 1.14 -14.49
N ASP A 399 18.59 1.06 -15.82
CA ASP A 399 19.36 1.96 -16.68
C ASP A 399 20.84 2.13 -16.27
N GLY A 400 21.47 1.05 -15.75
CA GLY A 400 22.84 1.06 -15.24
C GLY A 400 23.00 1.55 -13.79
N SER A 401 21.97 2.17 -13.21
CA SER A 401 21.95 2.62 -11.82
C SER A 401 21.47 1.52 -10.87
N LEU A 402 22.23 1.29 -9.80
CA LEU A 402 21.84 0.57 -8.59
C LEU A 402 21.40 1.58 -7.52
N ARG A 403 20.16 1.47 -7.05
CA ARG A 403 19.63 2.19 -5.89
C ARG A 403 19.26 1.19 -4.79
N ALA A 404 19.71 1.43 -3.57
CA ALA A 404 19.25 0.73 -2.38
C ALA A 404 18.80 1.75 -1.33
N GLU A 405 17.62 1.51 -0.76
CA GLU A 405 16.99 2.31 0.29
C GLU A 405 16.65 1.41 1.47
N ILE A 406 17.24 1.71 2.62
CA ILE A 406 17.09 0.93 3.85
C ILE A 406 16.45 1.84 4.89
N VAL A 407 15.18 1.61 5.20
CA VAL A 407 14.44 2.43 6.17
C VAL A 407 14.81 1.98 7.59
N ILE A 408 15.32 2.92 8.39
CA ILE A 408 15.79 2.71 9.76
C ILE A 408 15.12 3.74 10.65
N LYS A 409 14.08 3.29 11.37
CA LYS A 409 13.21 4.13 12.21
C LYS A 409 12.51 5.20 11.36
N GLU A 410 12.93 6.45 11.45
CA GLU A 410 12.34 7.60 10.74
C GLU A 410 13.23 8.09 9.58
N ASN A 411 14.43 7.52 9.46
CA ASN A 411 15.42 7.87 8.45
C ASN A 411 15.53 6.76 7.40
N SER A 412 16.05 7.11 6.22
CA SER A 412 16.44 6.17 5.18
C SER A 412 17.92 6.31 4.88
N TYR A 413 18.60 5.17 4.82
CA TYR A 413 19.96 5.10 4.29
C TYR A 413 19.90 4.81 2.80
N LEU A 414 20.48 5.70 2.00
CA LEU A 414 20.49 5.61 0.54
C LEU A 414 21.88 5.28 0.02
N LEU A 415 21.96 4.23 -0.80
CA LEU A 415 23.13 3.89 -1.60
C LEU A 415 22.72 3.96 -3.08
N HIS A 416 23.33 4.86 -3.83
CA HIS A 416 22.96 5.13 -5.23
C HIS A 416 24.22 5.20 -6.09
N TYR A 417 24.28 4.41 -7.15
CA TYR A 417 25.49 4.17 -7.96
C TYR A 417 25.16 3.92 -9.42
N GLU A 418 25.78 4.64 -10.35
CA GLU A 418 25.90 4.19 -11.74
C GLU A 418 27.01 3.14 -11.80
N LEU A 419 26.68 1.88 -12.10
CA LEU A 419 27.65 0.78 -12.03
C LEU A 419 28.69 0.85 -13.18
N SER A 420 29.96 0.55 -12.86
CA SER A 420 31.06 0.59 -13.84
C SER A 420 30.86 -0.33 -15.06
N TYR A 421 30.09 -1.42 -14.90
CA TYR A 421 29.84 -2.40 -15.95
C TYR A 421 28.43 -3.01 -15.81
N ALA A 422 27.94 -3.58 -16.90
CA ALA A 422 26.65 -4.25 -16.93
C ALA A 422 26.61 -5.53 -16.06
N ILE A 423 25.46 -5.77 -15.45
CA ILE A 423 25.13 -6.98 -14.70
C ILE A 423 24.03 -7.77 -15.42
N GLN A 424 23.76 -8.99 -14.98
CA GLN A 424 22.55 -9.72 -15.34
C GLN A 424 21.37 -9.14 -14.56
N GLU A 425 20.16 -9.19 -15.13
CA GLU A 425 18.97 -8.52 -14.57
C GLU A 425 18.55 -9.04 -13.18
N ASP A 426 18.72 -10.33 -12.89
CA ASP A 426 18.30 -10.93 -11.62
C ASP A 426 19.27 -10.57 -10.47
N ILE A 427 18.83 -9.67 -9.59
CA ILE A 427 19.54 -9.31 -8.36
C ILE A 427 19.15 -10.24 -7.20
N GLN A 428 20.09 -10.51 -6.30
CA GLN A 428 19.82 -11.30 -5.09
C GLN A 428 20.13 -10.48 -3.84
N VAL A 429 19.17 -10.35 -2.94
CA VAL A 429 19.34 -9.65 -1.66
C VAL A 429 19.29 -10.67 -0.53
N ARG A 430 20.31 -10.66 0.34
CA ARG A 430 20.36 -11.48 1.56
C ARG A 430 20.37 -10.56 2.78
N ILE A 431 19.50 -10.82 3.74
CA ILE A 431 19.32 -9.97 4.93
C ILE A 431 19.59 -10.81 6.17
N ALA A 432 20.55 -10.37 6.99
CA ALA A 432 20.89 -10.98 8.27
C ALA A 432 20.34 -10.09 9.41
N GLU A 433 19.03 -10.18 9.63
CA GLU A 433 18.23 -9.28 10.47
C GLU A 433 18.83 -9.04 11.87
N LYS A 434 19.28 -10.11 12.54
CA LYS A 434 19.86 -10.08 13.91
C LYS A 434 21.12 -9.23 14.06
N VAL A 435 21.85 -8.98 12.95
CA VAL A 435 23.12 -8.24 12.93
C VAL A 435 23.07 -6.99 12.05
N GLY A 436 21.93 -6.71 11.40
CA GLY A 436 21.78 -5.54 10.55
C GLY A 436 22.70 -5.54 9.32
N LYS A 437 23.01 -6.73 8.75
CA LYS A 437 23.80 -6.84 7.52
C LYS A 437 22.90 -7.18 6.33
N ILE A 438 23.07 -6.47 5.22
CA ILE A 438 22.41 -6.71 3.95
C ILE A 438 23.49 -6.97 2.91
N GLU A 439 23.34 -8.01 2.07
CA GLU A 439 24.22 -8.29 0.94
C GLU A 439 23.40 -8.25 -0.35
N ILE A 440 23.73 -7.29 -1.22
CA ILE A 440 23.17 -7.15 -2.56
C ILE A 440 24.16 -7.80 -3.53
N ILE A 441 23.80 -8.94 -4.08
CA ILE A 441 24.63 -9.77 -4.95
C ILE A 441 24.16 -9.57 -6.39
N LEU A 442 25.06 -9.04 -7.21
CA LEU A 442 24.89 -8.72 -8.61
C LEU A 442 25.71 -9.72 -9.43
N LYS A 443 25.07 -10.46 -10.34
CA LYS A 443 25.80 -11.36 -11.25
C LYS A 443 26.39 -10.53 -12.39
N LYS A 444 27.69 -10.63 -12.63
CA LYS A 444 28.34 -9.88 -13.73
C LYS A 444 27.80 -10.39 -15.08
N LYS A 445 27.66 -9.47 -16.05
CA LYS A 445 27.37 -9.86 -17.43
C LYS A 445 28.60 -10.51 -18.08
N ASP A 446 29.76 -9.89 -17.88
CA ASP A 446 31.07 -10.33 -18.36
C ASP A 446 31.98 -10.63 -17.16
N SER A 447 32.73 -11.75 -17.20
CA SER A 447 33.62 -12.20 -16.10
C SER A 447 34.92 -11.38 -16.01
N ILE A 448 34.80 -10.06 -15.88
CA ILE A 448 35.90 -9.11 -15.77
C ILE A 448 36.09 -8.61 -14.34
N ALA A 449 37.32 -8.27 -13.97
CA ALA A 449 37.62 -7.64 -12.68
C ALA A 449 37.26 -6.14 -12.71
N TRP A 450 36.35 -5.73 -11.84
CA TRP A 450 35.91 -4.34 -11.71
C TRP A 450 36.96 -3.55 -10.91
N LYS A 451 37.44 -2.43 -11.43
CA LYS A 451 38.40 -1.56 -10.71
C LYS A 451 37.72 -0.66 -9.66
N SER A 452 36.42 -0.41 -9.83
CA SER A 452 35.55 0.38 -8.98
C SER A 452 34.13 -0.16 -9.10
N LEU A 453 33.30 0.05 -8.07
CA LEU A 453 31.87 -0.30 -8.12
C LEU A 453 31.13 0.52 -9.18
N GLY A 454 31.43 1.81 -9.28
CA GLY A 454 30.74 2.75 -10.15
C GLY A 454 31.00 4.20 -9.79
N HIS A 455 30.18 5.09 -10.36
CA HIS A 455 30.13 6.50 -10.00
C HIS A 455 28.99 6.76 -8.99
N PRO A 456 29.26 7.39 -7.83
CA PRO A 456 28.22 7.79 -6.89
C PRO A 456 27.20 8.73 -7.56
N LEU A 457 25.91 8.49 -7.32
CA LEU A 457 24.83 9.34 -7.79
C LEU A 457 24.26 10.22 -6.67
N GLU A 458 23.25 11.04 -6.98
CA GLU A 458 22.57 11.90 -6.01
C GLU A 458 22.10 11.12 -4.78
N ASN A 459 22.32 11.70 -3.60
CA ASN A 459 22.04 11.12 -2.28
C ASN A 459 22.78 9.80 -1.96
N HIS A 460 23.87 9.48 -2.67
CA HIS A 460 24.73 8.34 -2.33
C HIS A 460 25.32 8.44 -0.90
N ASN A 461 25.25 7.33 -0.16
CA ASN A 461 25.75 7.19 1.21
C ASN A 461 25.19 8.24 2.18
N SER A 462 23.97 8.72 1.91
CA SER A 462 23.26 9.65 2.77
C SER A 462 22.37 8.92 3.77
N PHE A 463 22.13 9.55 4.93
CA PHE A 463 21.20 9.08 5.95
C PHE A 463 20.26 10.22 6.32
N ILE A 464 19.17 10.34 5.55
CA ILE A 464 18.23 11.46 5.59
C ILE A 464 16.88 11.03 6.16
N SER A 465 16.01 11.99 6.50
CA SER A 465 14.62 11.68 6.86
C SER A 465 13.95 10.89 5.73
N HIS A 466 13.18 9.85 6.06
CA HIS A 466 12.46 9.05 5.07
C HIS A 466 11.45 9.89 4.27
N ARG A 467 10.97 11.02 4.82
CA ARG A 467 10.06 11.94 4.12
C ARG A 467 10.76 12.71 2.99
N ASP A 468 12.08 12.76 3.02
CA ASP A 468 12.90 13.63 2.17
C ASP A 468 13.52 12.83 1.01
N THR A 469 13.35 11.49 0.96
CA THR A 469 13.95 10.63 -0.08
C THR A 469 13.31 10.73 -1.45
N GLY A 470 12.08 11.26 -1.51
CA GLY A 470 11.26 11.35 -2.72
C GLY A 470 10.71 10.00 -3.19
N SER A 471 9.65 10.04 -4.01
CA SER A 471 9.01 8.82 -4.52
C SER A 471 9.81 8.20 -5.67
N PHE A 472 10.53 7.11 -5.40
CA PHE A 472 11.11 6.26 -6.44
C PHE A 472 10.06 5.30 -7.03
N TYR A 473 10.07 5.12 -8.36
CA TYR A 473 9.13 4.24 -9.08
C TYR A 473 9.86 3.21 -9.95
N ARG A 474 9.37 1.96 -9.95
CA ARG A 474 9.77 0.90 -10.89
C ARG A 474 8.58 0.42 -11.73
N LYS A 475 8.81 -0.05 -12.96
CA LYS A 475 7.75 -0.60 -13.83
C LYS A 475 7.47 -2.06 -13.48
N CYS A 476 6.25 -2.36 -13.06
CA CYS A 476 5.78 -3.72 -12.77
C CYS A 476 4.82 -4.20 -13.87
N GLN A 477 4.89 -5.48 -14.23
CA GLN A 477 4.09 -6.06 -15.31
C GLN A 477 2.75 -6.61 -14.78
N LEU A 478 1.64 -6.37 -15.47
CA LEU A 478 0.34 -6.95 -15.17
C LEU A 478 0.28 -8.42 -15.62
N ILE A 479 0.20 -9.34 -14.65
CA ILE A 479 0.19 -10.79 -14.88
C ILE A 479 -1.22 -11.37 -14.92
N SER A 480 -2.11 -10.90 -14.04
CA SER A 480 -3.51 -11.31 -14.06
C SER A 480 -4.44 -10.21 -13.56
N LYS A 481 -5.69 -10.28 -14.00
CA LYS A 481 -6.78 -9.37 -13.64
C LYS A 481 -8.07 -10.20 -13.60
N THR A 482 -8.63 -10.42 -12.40
CA THR A 482 -9.83 -11.26 -12.20
C THR A 482 -10.92 -10.48 -11.47
N ASP A 483 -12.18 -10.80 -11.74
CA ASP A 483 -13.31 -10.16 -11.07
C ASP A 483 -13.49 -10.71 -9.65
N VAL A 484 -13.72 -9.81 -8.68
CA VAL A 484 -14.03 -10.11 -7.28
C VAL A 484 -15.50 -9.81 -6.99
N THR A 485 -16.00 -8.70 -7.53
CA THR A 485 -17.43 -8.34 -7.58
C THR A 485 -17.75 -7.71 -8.94
N HIS A 486 -18.99 -7.25 -9.12
CA HIS A 486 -19.46 -6.61 -10.35
C HIS A 486 -18.64 -5.39 -10.80
N ASP A 487 -17.94 -4.71 -9.88
CA ASP A 487 -17.12 -3.53 -10.16
C ASP A 487 -15.74 -3.54 -9.48
N THR A 488 -15.34 -4.63 -8.82
CA THR A 488 -14.03 -4.72 -8.14
C THR A 488 -13.23 -5.89 -8.68
N LYS A 489 -11.95 -5.62 -8.99
CA LYS A 489 -11.04 -6.58 -9.62
C LYS A 489 -9.80 -6.82 -8.77
N LEU A 490 -9.29 -8.05 -8.78
CA LEU A 490 -8.00 -8.43 -8.23
C LEU A 490 -6.96 -8.35 -9.35
N PHE A 491 -6.04 -7.40 -9.22
CA PHE A 491 -4.89 -7.23 -10.10
C PHE A 491 -3.67 -7.91 -9.48
N CYS A 492 -2.88 -8.63 -10.28
CA CYS A 492 -1.58 -9.17 -9.90
C CYS A 492 -0.48 -8.52 -10.73
N LEU A 493 0.40 -7.77 -10.08
CA LEU A 493 1.57 -7.15 -10.71
C LEU A 493 2.85 -7.91 -10.32
N MET A 494 3.75 -8.14 -11.27
CA MET A 494 5.08 -8.71 -11.04
C MET A 494 6.13 -7.61 -11.02
N LEU A 495 6.96 -7.59 -9.97
CA LEU A 495 8.17 -6.77 -9.88
C LEU A 495 9.19 -7.19 -10.94
N PRO A 496 9.97 -6.25 -11.52
CA PRO A 496 11.02 -6.63 -12.46
C PRO A 496 12.08 -7.49 -11.75
N PRO A 497 12.79 -8.40 -12.47
CA PRO A 497 13.81 -9.26 -11.87
C PRO A 497 14.93 -8.48 -11.14
N SER A 498 15.14 -7.23 -11.56
CA SER A 498 16.12 -6.28 -11.04
C SER A 498 15.65 -5.45 -9.84
N SER A 499 14.47 -5.74 -9.28
CA SER A 499 13.99 -5.12 -8.03
C SER A 499 13.78 -6.13 -6.90
N HIS A 500 14.07 -5.69 -5.69
CA HIS A 500 13.70 -6.30 -4.43
C HIS A 500 12.84 -5.29 -3.65
N LEU A 501 11.56 -5.61 -3.46
CA LEU A 501 10.63 -4.78 -2.72
C LEU A 501 9.62 -5.69 -2.02
N GLN A 502 9.39 -5.41 -0.74
CA GLN A 502 8.26 -5.94 0.02
C GLN A 502 7.42 -4.73 0.47
N VAL A 503 6.13 -4.95 0.73
CA VAL A 503 5.24 -3.87 1.21
C VAL A 503 4.78 -4.24 2.61
N PRO A 504 5.28 -3.55 3.66
CA PRO A 504 4.94 -3.82 5.05
C PRO A 504 3.44 -3.83 5.34
N LEU A 505 3.07 -4.46 6.45
CA LEU A 505 1.69 -4.46 6.96
C LEU A 505 1.14 -3.04 7.10
N GLY A 506 -0.09 -2.82 6.64
CA GLY A 506 -0.78 -1.53 6.74
C GLY A 506 -0.24 -0.40 5.86
N GLN A 507 0.82 -0.63 5.08
CA GLN A 507 1.36 0.36 4.14
C GLN A 507 0.74 0.24 2.74
N HIS A 508 0.72 1.36 2.02
CA HIS A 508 0.25 1.46 0.64
C HIS A 508 1.41 1.78 -0.31
N ILE A 509 1.14 1.68 -1.61
CA ILE A 509 2.04 2.10 -2.69
C ILE A 509 1.26 2.86 -3.74
N TYR A 510 1.91 3.78 -4.42
CA TYR A 510 1.32 4.57 -5.48
C TYR A 510 1.47 3.85 -6.82
N LEU A 511 0.35 3.69 -7.50
CA LEU A 511 0.30 3.32 -8.91
C LEU A 511 0.30 4.60 -9.75
N LYS A 512 1.17 4.65 -10.75
CA LYS A 512 1.34 5.78 -11.67
C LYS A 512 1.09 5.33 -13.12
N GLN A 513 0.29 6.12 -13.84
CA GLN A 513 -0.01 5.94 -15.27
C GLN A 513 -0.01 7.27 -16.01
N THR A 514 0.37 7.26 -17.28
CA THR A 514 0.38 8.46 -18.14
C THR A 514 -0.88 8.51 -18.99
N ILE A 515 -1.74 9.49 -18.74
CA ILE A 515 -3.07 9.61 -19.34
C ILE A 515 -3.14 10.97 -20.05
N ALA A 516 -3.38 10.98 -21.37
CA ALA A 516 -3.36 12.18 -22.23
C ALA A 516 -2.05 13.03 -22.16
N GLY A 517 -0.93 12.39 -21.80
CA GLY A 517 0.37 13.03 -21.61
C GLY A 517 0.59 13.65 -20.22
N THR A 518 -0.30 13.40 -19.26
CA THR A 518 -0.16 13.81 -17.86
C THR A 518 0.05 12.58 -16.98
N GLU A 519 1.02 12.61 -16.07
CA GLU A 519 1.19 11.55 -15.08
C GLU A 519 0.12 11.65 -13.99
N ILE A 520 -0.61 10.57 -13.77
CA ILE A 520 -1.65 10.46 -12.75
C ILE A 520 -1.23 9.38 -11.76
N VAL A 521 -1.31 9.72 -10.48
CA VAL A 521 -0.81 8.91 -9.37
C VAL A 521 -1.95 8.66 -8.38
N LYS A 522 -2.14 7.42 -7.94
CA LYS A 522 -3.09 7.07 -6.86
C LYS A 522 -2.55 5.99 -5.93
N PRO A 523 -2.74 6.12 -4.60
CA PRO A 523 -2.34 5.12 -3.63
C PRO A 523 -3.30 3.92 -3.64
N TYR A 524 -2.74 2.72 -3.48
CA TYR A 524 -3.47 1.47 -3.29
C TYR A 524 -2.74 0.58 -2.28
N THR A 525 -3.50 -0.03 -1.37
CA THR A 525 -2.96 -0.94 -0.35
C THR A 525 -2.87 -2.36 -0.91
N PRO A 526 -1.67 -2.98 -0.95
CA PRO A 526 -1.54 -4.35 -1.43
C PRO A 526 -2.17 -5.38 -0.50
N VAL A 527 -2.88 -6.32 -1.10
CA VAL A 527 -3.49 -7.47 -0.42
C VAL A 527 -2.59 -8.71 -0.57
N SER A 528 -2.86 -9.76 0.21
CA SER A 528 -2.38 -11.11 -0.12
C SER A 528 -3.17 -11.65 -1.31
N GLY A 529 -2.62 -12.60 -2.08
CA GLY A 529 -3.34 -13.22 -3.21
C GLY A 529 -4.59 -14.01 -2.77
N SER A 530 -4.61 -14.46 -1.52
CA SER A 530 -5.76 -15.10 -0.87
C SER A 530 -5.84 -14.72 0.62
N LEU A 531 -6.97 -15.07 1.25
CA LEU A 531 -7.07 -15.23 2.71
C LEU A 531 -6.31 -16.49 3.18
N PRO A 532 -6.15 -16.72 4.50
CA PRO A 532 -5.42 -17.88 5.02
C PRO A 532 -6.18 -19.15 4.63
N SER A 533 -5.43 -20.18 4.24
CA SER A 533 -5.97 -21.48 3.86
C SER A 533 -4.97 -22.56 4.21
N ASP A 534 -5.47 -23.75 4.54
CA ASP A 534 -4.66 -24.96 4.77
C ASP A 534 -3.84 -25.37 3.53
N PHE A 535 -4.23 -24.86 2.35
CA PHE A 535 -3.55 -25.05 1.08
C PHE A 535 -2.97 -23.72 0.59
N PRO A 536 -1.75 -23.33 1.01
CA PRO A 536 -1.08 -22.16 0.46
C PRO A 536 -0.85 -22.35 -1.05
N ASP A 537 -1.24 -21.36 -1.85
CA ASP A 537 -1.04 -21.41 -3.30
C ASP A 537 0.47 -21.49 -3.64
N PRO A 538 0.95 -22.59 -4.26
CA PRO A 538 2.36 -22.77 -4.57
C PRO A 538 2.82 -21.96 -5.79
N CYS A 539 1.92 -21.27 -6.51
CA CYS A 539 2.18 -20.81 -7.86
C CYS A 539 3.31 -19.78 -8.01
N HIS A 540 3.67 -19.02 -6.97
CA HIS A 540 4.60 -17.90 -7.13
C HIS A 540 5.52 -17.68 -5.91
N PRO A 541 6.82 -17.33 -6.10
CA PRO A 541 7.64 -16.83 -5.02
C PRO A 541 7.05 -15.50 -4.53
N TYR A 542 6.47 -15.52 -3.31
CA TYR A 542 5.66 -14.45 -2.73
C TYR A 542 6.26 -13.04 -2.88
N ASN A 543 7.58 -12.91 -2.86
CA ASN A 543 8.28 -11.63 -2.86
C ASN A 543 8.45 -10.96 -4.24
N LYS A 544 8.02 -11.58 -5.35
CA LYS A 544 8.04 -10.92 -6.69
C LYS A 544 6.64 -10.47 -7.18
N TYR A 545 5.56 -10.77 -6.46
CA TYR A 545 4.19 -10.50 -6.91
C TYR A 545 3.41 -9.65 -5.90
N ILE A 546 2.69 -8.65 -6.40
CA ILE A 546 1.94 -7.69 -5.60
C ILE A 546 0.48 -7.70 -6.08
N TYR A 547 -0.43 -8.01 -5.16
CA TYR A 547 -1.86 -8.08 -5.44
C TYR A 547 -2.59 -6.83 -4.97
N PHE A 548 -3.58 -6.38 -5.74
CA PHE A 548 -4.43 -5.23 -5.39
C PHE A 548 -5.88 -5.54 -5.67
N MET A 549 -6.76 -5.20 -4.74
CA MET A 549 -8.21 -5.30 -4.93
C MET A 549 -8.77 -3.89 -5.16
N ILE A 550 -9.10 -3.57 -6.42
CA ILE A 550 -9.38 -2.21 -6.88
C ILE A 550 -10.79 -2.13 -7.45
N LYS A 551 -11.62 -1.25 -6.86
CA LYS A 551 -12.95 -0.90 -7.35
C LYS A 551 -12.84 0.06 -8.53
N ILE A 552 -13.43 -0.31 -9.65
CA ILE A 552 -13.46 0.44 -10.89
C ILE A 552 -14.59 1.45 -10.81
N TYR A 553 -14.26 2.73 -11.00
CA TYR A 553 -15.23 3.82 -11.02
C TYR A 553 -15.35 4.29 -12.47
N PRO A 554 -16.45 4.01 -13.20
CA PRO A 554 -16.53 4.32 -14.64
C PRO A 554 -16.34 5.80 -14.99
N SER A 555 -16.71 6.70 -14.08
CA SER A 555 -16.50 8.16 -14.17
C SER A 555 -15.18 8.64 -13.54
N GLY A 556 -14.35 7.71 -13.05
CA GLY A 556 -13.04 8.00 -12.48
C GLY A 556 -11.98 8.23 -13.56
N LEU A 557 -10.91 8.94 -13.21
CA LEU A 557 -9.83 9.26 -14.15
C LEU A 557 -8.77 8.14 -14.24
N PHE A 558 -8.48 7.47 -13.12
CA PHE A 558 -7.41 6.48 -13.02
C PHE A 558 -7.89 5.03 -13.17
N THR A 559 -8.95 4.63 -12.45
CA THR A 559 -9.35 3.22 -12.40
C THR A 559 -9.91 2.65 -13.71
N PRO A 560 -10.61 3.42 -14.59
CA PRO A 560 -10.91 2.92 -15.93
C PRO A 560 -9.66 2.68 -16.76
N GLN A 561 -8.63 3.53 -16.65
CA GLN A 561 -7.38 3.35 -17.41
C GLN A 561 -6.63 2.11 -16.94
N LEU A 562 -6.62 1.85 -15.62
CA LEU A 562 -6.12 0.60 -15.05
C LEU A 562 -6.91 -0.63 -15.55
N ASP A 563 -8.23 -0.51 -15.70
CA ASP A 563 -9.07 -1.62 -16.20
C ASP A 563 -8.96 -1.84 -17.72
N HIS A 564 -8.53 -0.85 -18.51
CA HIS A 564 -8.23 -1.05 -19.93
C HIS A 564 -6.89 -1.74 -20.18
N LEU A 565 -6.01 -1.86 -19.18
CA LEU A 565 -4.73 -2.57 -19.32
C LEU A 565 -4.92 -4.04 -19.69
N GLN A 566 -4.11 -4.48 -20.65
CA GLN A 566 -4.00 -5.85 -21.11
C GLN A 566 -2.98 -6.62 -20.28
N ILE A 567 -3.12 -7.94 -20.22
CA ILE A 567 -2.12 -8.79 -19.57
C ILE A 567 -0.80 -8.66 -20.35
N GLY A 568 0.28 -8.38 -19.64
CA GLY A 568 1.58 -8.04 -20.20
C GLY A 568 1.92 -6.54 -20.19
N ASP A 569 0.94 -5.65 -20.02
CA ASP A 569 1.17 -4.20 -19.87
C ASP A 569 1.90 -3.85 -18.57
N TYR A 570 2.39 -2.61 -18.46
CA TYR A 570 3.16 -2.13 -17.30
C TYR A 570 2.44 -1.02 -16.54
N VAL A 571 2.62 -1.04 -15.21
CA VAL A 571 2.22 0.03 -14.27
C VAL A 571 3.45 0.47 -13.49
N SER A 572 3.65 1.78 -13.33
CA SER A 572 4.71 2.29 -12.46
C SER A 572 4.27 2.20 -11.00
N VAL A 573 5.09 1.59 -10.15
CA VAL A 573 4.83 1.30 -8.73
C VAL A 573 5.85 2.03 -7.86
N SER A 574 5.42 2.77 -6.84
CA SER A 574 6.33 3.48 -5.93
C SER A 574 7.01 2.56 -4.91
N SER A 575 7.91 3.11 -4.09
CA SER A 575 8.27 2.52 -2.78
C SER A 575 7.08 2.60 -1.80
N PRO A 576 7.01 1.76 -0.75
CA PRO A 576 5.97 1.79 0.28
C PRO A 576 5.88 3.11 1.03
N GLU A 577 4.67 3.49 1.43
CA GLU A 577 4.41 4.57 2.38
C GLU A 577 3.34 4.13 3.40
N GLY A 578 3.47 4.56 4.65
CA GLY A 578 2.43 4.43 5.67
C GLY A 578 2.97 4.55 7.09
N ASN A 579 2.10 4.88 8.03
CA ASN A 579 2.44 5.08 9.44
C ASN A 579 2.07 3.91 10.35
N PHE A 580 1.48 2.82 9.82
CA PHE A 580 1.17 1.62 10.58
C PHE A 580 2.45 0.97 11.11
N LYS A 581 2.48 0.70 12.40
CA LYS A 581 3.63 0.09 13.07
C LYS A 581 3.28 -1.32 13.49
N LYS A 582 4.02 -2.32 13.00
CA LYS A 582 3.88 -3.74 13.35
C LYS A 582 3.92 -4.00 14.86
N SER A 583 4.55 -3.13 15.64
CA SER A 583 4.55 -3.13 17.11
C SER A 583 3.17 -2.88 17.73
N GLN A 584 2.21 -2.27 17.03
CA GLN A 584 0.81 -2.13 17.50
C GLN A 584 0.08 -3.49 17.59
N LEU A 585 0.60 -4.51 16.91
CA LEU A 585 0.10 -5.90 16.97
C LEU A 585 0.82 -6.73 18.04
N GLN A 586 1.76 -6.15 18.79
CA GLN A 586 2.53 -6.88 19.80
C GLN A 586 1.68 -7.12 21.04
N ALA A 587 1.49 -8.40 21.40
CA ALA A 587 0.74 -8.84 22.57
C ALA A 587 -0.73 -8.36 22.63
N ILE A 588 -1.35 -8.09 21.47
CA ILE A 588 -2.80 -7.90 21.40
C ILE A 588 -3.54 -9.23 21.66
N GLU A 589 -4.70 -9.12 22.29
CA GLU A 589 -5.58 -10.26 22.54
C GLU A 589 -6.83 -10.20 21.66
N ASP A 590 -7.36 -8.98 21.45
CA ASP A 590 -8.53 -8.73 20.59
C ASP A 590 -8.18 -7.76 19.46
N LEU A 591 -8.58 -8.10 18.24
CA LEU A 591 -8.42 -7.27 17.04
C LEU A 591 -9.77 -6.99 16.39
N PHE A 592 -10.17 -5.72 16.31
CA PHE A 592 -11.39 -5.30 15.61
C PHE A 592 -11.02 -4.62 14.29
N LEU A 593 -11.61 -5.06 13.19
CA LEU A 593 -11.37 -4.56 11.85
C LEU A 593 -12.68 -3.94 11.33
N LEU A 594 -12.71 -2.62 11.14
CA LEU A 594 -13.89 -1.88 10.68
C LEU A 594 -13.63 -1.42 9.24
N ALA A 595 -14.21 -2.12 8.28
CA ALA A 595 -14.00 -1.89 6.86
C ALA A 595 -15.27 -1.39 6.17
N ALA A 596 -15.17 -0.35 5.32
CA ALA A 596 -16.23 0.02 4.39
C ALA A 596 -15.76 -0.08 2.92
N GLY A 597 -16.40 -0.95 2.13
CA GLY A 597 -16.02 -1.23 0.74
C GLY A 597 -14.53 -1.59 0.60
N THR A 598 -13.79 -0.89 -0.26
CA THR A 598 -12.35 -1.11 -0.46
C THR A 598 -11.48 -0.77 0.75
N GLY A 599 -12.03 -0.21 1.83
CA GLY A 599 -11.39 -0.13 3.14
C GLY A 599 -11.03 -1.51 3.73
N PHE A 600 -11.54 -2.59 3.14
CA PHE A 600 -11.10 -3.97 3.41
C PHE A 600 -9.64 -4.26 3.02
N THR A 601 -9.04 -3.51 2.08
CA THR A 601 -7.69 -3.82 1.57
C THR A 601 -6.57 -3.86 2.61
N PRO A 602 -6.38 -2.88 3.54
CA PRO A 602 -5.44 -3.03 4.65
C PRO A 602 -5.78 -4.20 5.57
N MET A 603 -7.06 -4.52 5.72
CA MET A 603 -7.52 -5.56 6.64
C MET A 603 -7.11 -6.96 6.19
N VAL A 604 -6.93 -7.22 4.89
CA VAL A 604 -6.53 -8.54 4.37
C VAL A 604 -5.19 -8.99 4.97
N LYS A 605 -4.13 -8.18 4.82
CA LYS A 605 -2.81 -8.54 5.34
C LYS A 605 -2.77 -8.59 6.87
N LEU A 606 -3.51 -7.71 7.54
CA LEU A 606 -3.61 -7.68 9.00
C LEU A 606 -4.32 -8.92 9.55
N LEU A 607 -5.44 -9.33 8.94
CA LEU A 607 -6.18 -10.53 9.30
C LEU A 607 -5.31 -11.78 9.12
N ASN A 608 -4.62 -11.89 7.98
CA ASN A 608 -3.69 -12.97 7.71
C ASN A 608 -2.61 -13.05 8.79
N TYR A 609 -1.87 -11.96 9.02
CA TYR A 609 -0.80 -11.90 10.02
C TYR A 609 -1.31 -12.15 11.45
N ALA A 610 -2.48 -11.64 11.81
CA ALA A 610 -3.05 -11.84 13.13
C ALA A 610 -3.26 -13.34 13.40
N LEU A 611 -3.99 -14.02 12.52
CA LEU A 611 -4.32 -15.44 12.69
C LEU A 611 -3.08 -16.35 12.63
N THR A 612 -2.04 -16.00 11.87
CA THR A 612 -0.84 -16.85 11.71
C THR A 612 0.33 -16.52 12.65
N ASN A 613 0.50 -15.27 13.10
CA ASN A 613 1.71 -14.83 13.81
C ASN A 613 1.48 -14.35 15.26
N ILE A 614 0.24 -14.02 15.66
CA ILE A 614 -0.04 -13.51 17.00
C ILE A 614 -0.54 -14.66 17.90
N THR A 615 0.33 -15.15 18.77
CA THR A 615 0.04 -16.29 19.66
C THR A 615 -0.82 -15.95 20.88
N SER A 616 -0.90 -14.66 21.25
CA SER A 616 -1.78 -14.13 22.31
C SER A 616 -3.21 -13.88 21.84
N LEU A 617 -3.47 -13.99 20.54
CA LEU A 617 -4.71 -13.61 19.91
C LEU A 617 -5.85 -14.56 20.30
N ARG A 618 -6.84 -13.98 20.97
CA ARG A 618 -8.07 -14.65 21.40
C ARG A 618 -9.16 -14.48 20.36
N LYS A 619 -9.29 -13.27 19.81
CA LYS A 619 -10.37 -12.89 18.89
C LYS A 619 -9.93 -11.90 17.82
N VAL A 620 -10.41 -12.13 16.60
CA VAL A 620 -10.45 -11.13 15.52
C VAL A 620 -11.90 -10.97 15.09
N LYS A 621 -12.40 -9.74 14.99
CA LYS A 621 -13.74 -9.46 14.46
C LYS A 621 -13.72 -8.43 13.36
N LEU A 622 -14.20 -8.82 12.18
CA LEU A 622 -14.38 -7.94 11.03
C LEU A 622 -15.84 -7.44 10.95
N LEU A 623 -16.03 -6.13 11.10
CA LEU A 623 -17.28 -5.43 10.82
C LEU A 623 -17.19 -4.84 9.40
N PHE A 624 -17.85 -5.47 8.43
CA PHE A 624 -17.70 -5.15 7.02
C PHE A 624 -18.95 -4.49 6.43
N PHE A 625 -18.87 -3.17 6.28
CA PHE A 625 -19.93 -2.30 5.78
C PHE A 625 -19.90 -2.22 4.25
N ASN A 626 -21.02 -2.54 3.62
CA ASN A 626 -21.20 -2.48 2.16
C ASN A 626 -22.58 -1.91 1.81
N LYS A 627 -22.84 -1.60 0.53
CA LYS A 627 -24.17 -1.16 0.10
C LYS A 627 -25.12 -2.36 0.00
N THR A 628 -24.79 -3.27 -0.91
CA THR A 628 -25.55 -4.47 -1.25
C THR A 628 -24.72 -5.73 -1.02
N GLU A 629 -25.32 -6.91 -1.13
CA GLU A 629 -24.58 -8.18 -1.04
C GLU A 629 -23.61 -8.38 -2.20
N GLY A 630 -23.91 -7.81 -3.37
CA GLY A 630 -23.04 -7.82 -4.56
C GLY A 630 -21.83 -6.89 -4.46
N ASP A 631 -21.68 -6.14 -3.36
CA ASP A 631 -20.50 -5.34 -3.03
C ASP A 631 -19.55 -6.04 -2.03
N ILE A 632 -19.98 -7.14 -1.37
CA ILE A 632 -19.19 -7.79 -0.31
C ILE A 632 -17.98 -8.51 -0.92
N LEU A 633 -16.81 -7.88 -0.80
CA LEU A 633 -15.54 -8.40 -1.29
C LEU A 633 -15.19 -9.72 -0.58
N TRP A 634 -14.91 -10.78 -1.34
CA TRP A 634 -14.54 -12.10 -0.81
C TRP A 634 -15.47 -12.68 0.27
N ARG A 635 -16.79 -12.45 0.14
CA ARG A 635 -17.80 -12.94 1.09
C ARG A 635 -17.63 -14.42 1.45
N SER A 636 -17.63 -15.31 0.45
CA SER A 636 -17.57 -16.76 0.69
C SER A 636 -16.25 -17.21 1.31
N GLN A 637 -15.13 -16.54 0.98
CA GLN A 637 -13.83 -16.80 1.57
C GLN A 637 -13.77 -16.35 3.05
N LEU A 638 -14.41 -15.22 3.39
CA LEU A 638 -14.54 -14.74 4.77
C LEU A 638 -15.46 -15.65 5.60
N GLU A 639 -16.60 -16.08 5.03
CA GLU A 639 -17.52 -17.04 5.66
C GLU A 639 -16.82 -18.39 5.91
N GLN A 640 -16.05 -18.90 4.94
CA GLN A 640 -15.25 -20.12 5.08
C GLN A 640 -14.14 -19.98 6.13
N LEU A 641 -13.46 -18.83 6.18
CA LEU A 641 -12.42 -18.57 7.18
C LEU A 641 -13.00 -18.53 8.60
N ALA A 642 -14.15 -17.88 8.79
CA ALA A 642 -14.84 -17.82 10.09
C ALA A 642 -15.42 -19.16 10.53
N PHE A 643 -15.79 -20.03 9.58
CA PHE A 643 -16.16 -21.41 9.88
C PHE A 643 -14.95 -22.26 10.33
N ASN A 644 -13.79 -22.06 9.69
CA ASN A 644 -12.57 -22.84 9.94
C ASN A 644 -11.80 -22.40 11.20
N ASP A 645 -11.69 -21.10 11.47
CA ASP A 645 -10.95 -20.56 12.62
C ASP A 645 -11.89 -19.91 13.62
N GLN A 646 -12.10 -20.58 14.76
CA GLN A 646 -12.99 -20.14 15.84
C GLN A 646 -12.57 -18.82 16.51
N ARG A 647 -11.36 -18.30 16.22
CA ARG A 647 -10.92 -16.97 16.67
C ARG A 647 -11.45 -15.85 15.78
N PHE A 648 -11.90 -16.15 14.55
CA PHE A 648 -12.32 -15.15 13.58
C PHE A 648 -13.85 -15.06 13.45
N GLU A 649 -14.39 -13.88 13.74
CA GLU A 649 -15.78 -13.51 13.49
C GLU A 649 -15.87 -12.50 12.34
N VAL A 650 -16.89 -12.62 11.50
CA VAL A 650 -17.25 -11.61 10.49
C VAL A 650 -18.73 -11.25 10.60
N GLU A 651 -19.02 -9.95 10.63
CA GLU A 651 -20.36 -9.41 10.48
C GLU A 651 -20.41 -8.54 9.24
N PHE A 652 -21.30 -8.88 8.31
CA PHE A 652 -21.61 -8.05 7.16
C PHE A 652 -22.73 -7.08 7.54
N ILE A 653 -22.58 -5.80 7.19
CA ILE A 653 -23.56 -4.74 7.47
C ILE A 653 -23.91 -4.03 6.17
N LEU A 654 -25.21 -3.97 5.84
CA LEU A 654 -25.67 -3.43 4.56
C LEU A 654 -26.48 -2.15 4.73
N SER A 655 -26.13 -1.10 3.97
CA SER A 655 -26.92 0.14 3.96
C SER A 655 -28.13 0.08 3.04
N GLU A 656 -28.10 -0.78 2.02
CA GLU A 656 -29.13 -0.95 0.99
C GLU A 656 -29.38 -2.47 0.73
N PRO A 657 -29.83 -3.23 1.75
CA PRO A 657 -30.04 -4.68 1.64
C PRO A 657 -31.23 -5.06 0.74
N HIS A 658 -31.20 -6.29 0.20
CA HIS A 658 -32.33 -6.85 -0.54
C HIS A 658 -33.39 -7.45 0.41
N CYS A 659 -34.60 -7.68 -0.13
CA CYS A 659 -35.69 -8.32 0.61
C CYS A 659 -35.35 -9.80 0.92
N GLY A 660 -34.83 -10.05 2.13
CA GLY A 660 -34.33 -11.36 2.55
C GLY A 660 -33.09 -11.29 3.45
N TRP A 661 -32.42 -10.13 3.51
CA TRP A 661 -31.25 -9.95 4.37
C TRP A 661 -31.60 -10.02 5.87
N SER A 662 -31.12 -11.06 6.54
CA SER A 662 -31.26 -11.28 7.99
C SER A 662 -30.11 -10.71 8.83
N GLY A 663 -29.04 -10.21 8.19
CA GLY A 663 -27.90 -9.60 8.88
C GLY A 663 -28.16 -8.15 9.31
N GLN A 664 -27.13 -7.53 9.90
CA GLN A 664 -27.19 -6.15 10.37
C GLN A 664 -27.39 -5.15 9.22
N GLN A 665 -28.05 -4.03 9.51
CA GLN A 665 -28.46 -3.03 8.51
C GLN A 665 -28.09 -1.61 8.92
N GLY A 666 -27.92 -0.74 7.93
CA GLY A 666 -27.71 0.69 8.11
C GLY A 666 -26.24 1.12 7.91
N ARG A 667 -25.78 2.04 8.76
CA ARG A 667 -24.43 2.63 8.71
C ARG A 667 -23.80 2.57 10.09
N ILE A 668 -22.48 2.82 10.17
CA ILE A 668 -21.75 2.90 11.43
C ILE A 668 -22.45 3.86 12.41
N SER A 669 -22.70 3.40 13.63
CA SER A 669 -23.48 4.08 14.65
C SER A 669 -23.01 3.68 16.04
N SER A 670 -23.29 4.51 17.06
CA SER A 670 -22.92 4.22 18.45
C SER A 670 -23.46 2.87 18.90
N THR A 671 -24.76 2.60 18.71
CA THR A 671 -25.42 1.35 19.09
C THR A 671 -24.73 0.12 18.49
N LEU A 672 -24.45 0.14 17.19
CA LEU A 672 -23.80 -0.98 16.49
C LEU A 672 -22.38 -1.21 17.03
N LEU A 673 -21.60 -0.15 17.25
CA LEU A 673 -20.25 -0.30 17.81
C LEU A 673 -20.27 -0.78 19.27
N SER A 674 -21.17 -0.25 20.11
CA SER A 674 -21.39 -0.71 21.47
C SER A 674 -21.74 -2.19 21.52
N ASP A 675 -22.54 -2.68 20.57
CA ASP A 675 -22.98 -4.07 20.54
C ASP A 675 -21.92 -5.04 20.00
N CYS A 676 -21.20 -4.64 18.96
CA CYS A 676 -20.32 -5.51 18.20
C CYS A 676 -18.84 -5.45 18.63
N VAL A 677 -18.39 -4.33 19.20
CA VAL A 677 -16.99 -4.07 19.62
C VAL A 677 -16.87 -4.17 21.14
N LYS A 678 -16.88 -5.41 21.63
CA LYS A 678 -16.79 -5.77 23.07
C LYS A 678 -15.51 -6.56 23.33
N ARG A 679 -14.68 -6.12 24.29
CA ARG A 679 -13.46 -6.84 24.73
C ARG A 679 -13.81 -8.26 25.17
N SER A 680 -12.92 -9.22 24.92
CA SER A 680 -13.10 -10.61 25.39
C SER A 680 -12.93 -10.73 26.90
N GLN A 681 -12.09 -9.89 27.53
CA GLN A 681 -11.96 -9.75 28.99
C GLN A 681 -11.73 -8.29 29.39
N ASP A 682 -12.10 -7.94 30.62
CA ASP A 682 -11.78 -6.63 31.20
C ASP A 682 -10.26 -6.45 31.25
N GLY A 683 -9.77 -5.37 30.64
CA GLY A 683 -8.34 -5.08 30.54
C GLY A 683 -7.59 -5.84 29.43
N SER A 684 -8.26 -6.60 28.56
CA SER A 684 -7.61 -7.19 27.37
C SER A 684 -6.98 -6.11 26.47
N ASN A 685 -5.80 -6.41 25.94
CA ASN A 685 -5.10 -5.57 24.97
C ASN A 685 -5.85 -5.58 23.65
N VAL A 686 -6.43 -4.43 23.26
CA VAL A 686 -7.25 -4.29 22.06
C VAL A 686 -6.56 -3.40 21.03
N LEU A 687 -6.66 -3.78 19.75
CA LEU A 687 -6.44 -2.87 18.63
C LEU A 687 -7.69 -2.81 17.75
N ILE A 688 -8.09 -1.60 17.38
CA ILE A 688 -9.21 -1.34 16.46
C ILE A 688 -8.67 -0.62 15.23
N CYS A 689 -8.69 -1.32 14.10
CA CYS A 689 -8.28 -0.82 12.80
C CYS A 689 -9.51 -0.40 12.00
N ILE A 690 -9.57 0.85 11.52
CA ILE A 690 -10.68 1.37 10.70
C ILE A 690 -10.20 1.92 9.35
N CYS A 691 -10.92 1.59 8.28
CA CYS A 691 -10.70 2.13 6.95
C CYS A 691 -11.98 2.16 6.11
N GLY A 692 -12.11 3.17 5.27
CA GLY A 692 -13.26 3.37 4.39
C GLY A 692 -13.27 4.78 3.80
N PRO A 693 -14.40 5.22 3.20
CA PRO A 693 -14.60 6.61 2.81
C PRO A 693 -14.38 7.55 4.00
N ALA A 694 -13.78 8.73 3.80
CA ALA A 694 -13.42 9.64 4.89
C ALA A 694 -14.57 9.91 5.91
N PRO A 695 -15.83 10.18 5.49
CA PRO A 695 -16.93 10.36 6.44
C PRO A 695 -17.27 9.14 7.32
N PHE A 696 -16.99 7.92 6.83
CA PHE A 696 -17.14 6.69 7.61
C PHE A 696 -16.01 6.58 8.66
N THR A 697 -14.77 6.81 8.26
CA THR A 697 -13.59 6.74 9.14
C THR A 697 -13.64 7.82 10.22
N GLU A 698 -13.95 9.07 9.86
CA GLU A 698 -14.07 10.20 10.79
C GLU A 698 -15.23 10.05 11.79
N LEU A 699 -16.35 9.44 11.37
CA LEU A 699 -17.46 9.14 12.27
C LEU A 699 -17.11 7.97 13.19
N GLY A 700 -16.57 6.88 12.65
CA GLY A 700 -16.16 5.71 13.44
C GLY A 700 -15.12 6.04 14.50
N MET A 701 -14.09 6.82 14.17
CA MET A 701 -13.07 7.25 15.15
C MET A 701 -13.65 8.07 16.30
N ARG A 702 -14.62 8.97 16.02
CA ARG A 702 -15.33 9.72 17.08
C ARG A 702 -16.17 8.80 17.96
N LEU A 703 -16.98 7.94 17.35
CA LEU A 703 -17.83 7.00 18.10
C LEU A 703 -17.02 6.02 18.97
N LEU A 704 -15.83 5.60 18.52
CA LEU A 704 -14.94 4.75 19.32
C LEU A 704 -14.31 5.52 20.50
N GLN A 705 -14.00 6.81 20.33
CA GLN A 705 -13.56 7.68 21.42
C GLN A 705 -14.69 7.94 22.43
N ASP A 706 -15.94 8.12 21.96
CA ASP A 706 -17.12 8.23 22.82
C ASP A 706 -17.39 6.92 23.62
N LEU A 707 -16.93 5.78 23.10
CA LEU A 707 -16.91 4.47 23.78
C LEU A 707 -15.66 4.23 24.65
N ASN A 708 -14.85 5.26 24.89
CA ASN A 708 -13.67 5.26 25.75
C ASN A 708 -12.49 4.39 25.28
N TYR A 709 -12.37 4.08 23.99
CA TYR A 709 -11.13 3.50 23.43
C TYR A 709 -10.04 4.57 23.30
N SER A 710 -8.82 4.24 23.74
CA SER A 710 -7.71 5.21 23.76
C SER A 710 -7.09 5.40 22.37
N LYS A 711 -6.31 6.48 22.15
CA LYS A 711 -5.66 6.73 20.85
C LYS A 711 -4.64 5.66 20.49
N GLU A 712 -4.10 4.96 21.47
CA GLU A 712 -3.13 3.89 21.34
C GLU A 712 -3.79 2.57 20.92
N GLU A 713 -5.07 2.39 21.25
CA GLU A 713 -5.92 1.25 20.86
C GLU A 713 -6.58 1.45 19.48
N LEU A 714 -6.46 2.63 18.86
CA LEU A 714 -7.11 2.98 17.60
C LEU A 714 -6.10 3.23 16.47
N HIS A 715 -6.32 2.61 15.32
CA HIS A 715 -5.59 2.90 14.08
C HIS A 715 -6.55 3.20 12.93
N SER A 716 -6.48 4.41 12.37
CA SER A 716 -7.22 4.80 11.17
C SER A 716 -6.32 4.80 9.93
N PHE A 717 -6.62 3.94 8.96
CA PHE A 717 -5.95 3.97 7.66
C PHE A 717 -6.55 5.10 6.80
N THR A 718 -5.80 6.19 6.67
CA THR A 718 -6.14 7.35 5.84
C THR A 718 -4.98 7.73 4.92
N ALA A 719 -5.26 8.64 3.97
CA ALA A 719 -4.23 9.46 3.34
C ALA A 719 -3.85 10.65 4.24
#